data_AF-A0A1W9T082-F1
#
_entry.id   AF-A0A1W9T082-F1
#
_cell.length_a   1.000
_cell.length_b   1.000
_cell.length_c   1.000
_cell.angle_alpha   90.00
_cell.angle_beta   90.00
_cell.angle_gamma   90.00
#
_symmetry.space_group_name_H-M   'P 1'
#
loop_
_entity.id
_entity.type
_entity.pdbx_description
1 polymer ?
#
loop_
_entity_poly.entity_id
_entity_poly.type
_entity_poly.pdbx_seq_one_letter_code
_entity_poly.pdbx_strand_id
1 'polypeptide(L)'
;MKTISLKSFLHYFSRDKRESKKFCFILGAGASAASNIPTGKELAQKWFEELKIEILKEQEFNEWIDNKNIDENNLAKDYGQIYDKRYELDPKDGFDFLEKIMEKSEPSIGYAMLAQILTSSNNNIVITTNFDSLCEDALFIYTQKKPLVIGHESLAGFIQPNMSRPCIVKLHRDFLLSPKSKDSDTRTLSEKFKERLEEIFENYIPIVIGYGGNDESLMGFLKSLNYIEGYIYWFVRNKKANLNDDIQELLKKKDQGRIIEIAGFDDLMIQLGNKLGLKRLDNDILKVAEKRAEKYQQDFENITKEANAAKETKKALSDIVSRDKKDWLYYELKAAKEKDPNKADFIYKKGIKEFSKSFELHNNYANFLMDIQKDHDKAKTYYKKAIKLNPDYANAYGNYAVFLHNIQKDYDKAKTYYKKALKLNPDDALMNSNYAVFLHNIQKDYDKAEIYYKKALKLNPDHANANNNYANFLKNIQKDYNKAEIYYKKAIKLNPEHANFNGNYAVFLDDIQKDYNKAEIYYKKAIKLDPDNANVNGNYAKFLIVKEDLNNAEKFIEKAFSLNKNKDKSLNLELWFYCYAVFFNKHKDSRENIVKLLKQGITSPNWYLDDVIKAGEKLNHPNINDLKKLAKQISSID
;
A
#
# COMPACT_ATOMS: atom_id res chain seq x y z
N MET A 1 2.72 -36.74 28.70
CA MET A 1 2.94 -35.82 27.57
C MET A 1 2.47 -36.46 26.27
N LYS A 2 1.61 -35.77 25.50
CA LYS A 2 1.10 -36.27 24.21
C LYS A 2 1.30 -35.24 23.10
N THR A 3 1.69 -35.68 21.92
CA THR A 3 1.73 -34.84 20.72
C THR A 3 0.35 -34.79 20.08
N ILE A 4 -0.14 -33.59 19.77
CA ILE A 4 -1.42 -33.39 19.10
C ILE A 4 -1.25 -32.53 17.85
N SER A 5 -2.15 -32.70 16.89
CA SER A 5 -2.10 -31.90 15.66
C SER A 5 -2.57 -30.47 15.92
N LEU A 6 -1.95 -29.50 15.23
CA LEU A 6 -2.39 -28.11 15.25
C LEU A 6 -3.86 -27.98 14.84
N LYS A 7 -4.30 -28.73 13.82
CA LYS A 7 -5.70 -28.75 13.36
C LYS A 7 -6.67 -29.16 14.48
N SER A 8 -6.33 -30.19 15.26
CA SER A 8 -7.15 -30.65 16.40
C SER A 8 -7.23 -29.58 17.48
N PHE A 9 -6.11 -28.94 17.81
CA PHE A 9 -6.06 -27.86 18.77
C PHE A 9 -6.89 -26.65 18.32
N LEU A 10 -6.74 -26.21 17.07
CA LEU A 10 -7.49 -25.09 16.50
C LEU A 10 -9.00 -25.33 16.56
N HIS A 11 -9.45 -26.57 16.34
CA HIS A 11 -10.86 -26.93 16.50
C HIS A 11 -11.31 -26.89 17.96
N TYR A 12 -10.47 -27.33 18.90
CA TYR A 12 -10.74 -27.25 20.33
C TYR A 12 -10.82 -25.78 20.82
N PHE A 13 -9.87 -24.95 20.41
CA PHE A 13 -9.81 -23.53 20.74
C PHE A 13 -11.04 -22.74 20.25
N SER A 14 -11.64 -23.16 19.13
CA SER A 14 -12.80 -22.49 18.53
C SER A 14 -14.16 -23.05 18.96
N ARG A 15 -14.24 -24.03 19.87
CA ARG A 15 -15.51 -24.66 20.28
C ARG A 15 -16.32 -23.74 21.21
N ASP A 16 -17.56 -23.48 20.78
CA ASP A 16 -18.73 -22.79 21.35
C ASP A 16 -18.57 -21.83 22.57
N LYS A 17 -19.05 -20.59 22.39
CA LYS A 17 -19.03 -19.46 23.34
C LYS A 17 -19.88 -19.66 24.62
N ARG A 18 -20.56 -20.81 24.75
CA ARG A 18 -21.54 -21.09 25.81
C ARG A 18 -21.00 -21.91 26.99
N GLU A 19 -19.83 -22.55 26.84
CA GLU A 19 -19.07 -23.17 27.92
C GLU A 19 -17.63 -22.63 27.87
N SER A 20 -17.45 -21.35 28.25
CA SER A 20 -16.26 -20.58 27.91
C SER A 20 -15.02 -20.98 28.73
N LYS A 21 -14.33 -22.06 28.33
CA LYS A 21 -12.94 -22.29 28.76
C LYS A 21 -12.09 -21.12 28.27
N LYS A 22 -11.35 -20.50 29.19
CA LYS A 22 -10.50 -19.34 28.91
C LYS A 22 -9.07 -19.80 28.69
N PHE A 23 -8.36 -19.15 27.79
CA PHE A 23 -6.96 -19.40 27.52
C PHE A 23 -6.11 -18.19 27.91
N CYS A 24 -4.95 -18.43 28.50
CA CYS A 24 -3.92 -17.42 28.70
C CYS A 24 -2.70 -17.73 27.83
N PHE A 25 -2.05 -16.68 27.34
CA PHE A 25 -0.89 -16.81 26.46
C PHE A 25 0.39 -16.57 27.24
N ILE A 26 1.29 -17.54 27.27
CA ILE A 26 2.64 -17.41 27.81
C ILE A 26 3.59 -17.19 26.63
N LEU A 27 4.17 -16.00 26.54
CA LEU A 27 5.07 -15.62 25.45
C LEU A 27 6.52 -15.56 25.95
N GLY A 28 7.43 -16.10 25.14
CA GLY A 28 8.87 -15.93 25.34
C GLY A 28 9.54 -15.29 24.12
N ALA A 29 10.87 -15.16 24.17
CA ALA A 29 11.63 -14.37 23.18
C ALA A 29 11.47 -14.89 21.74
N GLY A 30 11.17 -16.18 21.56
CA GLY A 30 10.91 -16.77 20.24
C GLY A 30 9.64 -16.25 19.54
N ALA A 31 8.73 -15.59 20.28
CA ALA A 31 7.59 -14.87 19.70
C ALA A 31 8.02 -13.50 19.14
N SER A 32 8.88 -12.77 19.86
CA SER A 32 9.39 -11.45 19.47
C SER A 32 10.34 -11.49 18.26
N ALA A 33 10.94 -12.65 17.96
CA ALA A 33 11.80 -12.83 16.79
C ALA A 33 11.15 -12.43 15.45
N ALA A 34 9.82 -12.56 15.33
CA ALA A 34 9.09 -12.13 14.13
C ALA A 34 9.05 -10.59 13.97
N SER A 35 9.36 -9.85 15.03
CA SER A 35 9.43 -8.39 15.09
C SER A 35 10.88 -7.88 15.06
N ASN A 36 11.82 -8.70 14.56
CA ASN A 36 13.26 -8.40 14.47
C ASN A 36 13.98 -8.19 15.82
N ILE A 37 13.39 -8.63 16.94
CA ILE A 37 14.08 -8.66 18.23
C ILE A 37 14.89 -9.96 18.31
N PRO A 38 16.23 -9.90 18.49
CA PRO A 38 17.04 -11.10 18.67
C PRO A 38 16.56 -11.92 19.88
N THR A 39 16.53 -13.23 19.72
CA THR A 39 16.20 -14.15 20.82
C THR A 39 17.29 -14.13 21.88
N GLY A 40 16.95 -14.54 23.12
CA GLY A 40 17.95 -14.68 24.19
C GLY A 40 19.12 -15.60 23.80
N LYS A 41 18.87 -16.63 22.98
CA LYS A 41 19.92 -17.49 22.43
C LYS A 41 20.89 -16.71 21.52
N GLU A 42 20.36 -15.90 20.61
CA GLU A 42 21.17 -15.11 19.67
C GLU A 42 21.97 -14.03 20.40
N LEU A 43 21.37 -13.39 21.42
CA LEU A 43 22.07 -12.42 22.27
C LEU A 43 23.18 -13.05 23.10
N ALA A 44 22.89 -14.18 23.77
CA ALA A 44 23.88 -14.92 24.54
C ALA A 44 25.05 -15.35 23.66
N GLN A 45 24.77 -15.89 22.47
CA GLN A 45 25.81 -16.28 21.51
C GLN A 45 26.64 -15.08 21.05
N LYS A 46 26.00 -13.95 20.72
CA LYS A 46 26.70 -12.73 20.33
C LYS A 46 27.63 -12.23 21.43
N TRP A 47 27.14 -12.10 22.66
CA TRP A 47 27.94 -11.61 23.77
C TRP A 47 29.06 -12.58 24.16
N PHE A 48 28.82 -13.88 24.07
CA PHE A 48 29.84 -14.89 24.32
C PHE A 48 31.01 -14.78 23.32
N GLU A 49 30.72 -14.64 22.02
CA GLU A 49 31.76 -14.44 21.00
C GLU A 49 32.48 -13.10 21.15
N GLU A 50 31.77 -12.02 21.51
CA GLU A 50 32.39 -10.72 21.81
C GLU A 50 33.34 -10.81 23.02
N LEU A 51 32.91 -11.46 24.11
CA LEU A 51 33.72 -11.67 25.31
C LEU A 51 34.99 -12.49 25.01
N LYS A 52 34.89 -13.49 24.14
CA LYS A 52 36.02 -14.31 23.69
C LYS A 52 37.09 -13.49 22.96
N ILE A 53 36.68 -12.46 22.22
CA ILE A 53 37.59 -11.57 21.48
C ILE A 53 38.17 -10.49 22.38
N GLU A 54 37.35 -9.93 23.28
CA GLU A 54 37.73 -8.78 24.12
C GLU A 54 38.61 -9.18 25.32
N ILE A 55 38.49 -10.40 25.83
CA ILE A 55 39.34 -10.88 26.93
C ILE A 55 40.72 -11.24 26.36
N LEU A 56 41.70 -10.36 26.61
CA LEU A 56 43.06 -10.42 26.08
C LEU A 56 43.85 -11.69 26.47
N LYS A 57 43.40 -12.47 27.47
CA LYS A 57 44.04 -13.73 27.90
C LYS A 57 43.05 -14.89 27.84
N GLU A 58 43.29 -15.81 26.91
CA GLU A 58 42.49 -17.03 26.71
C GLU A 58 42.32 -17.89 27.98
N GLN A 59 43.34 -17.88 28.87
CA GLN A 59 43.26 -18.55 30.18
C GLN A 59 42.18 -17.97 31.11
N GLU A 60 42.04 -16.63 31.18
CA GLU A 60 41.05 -16.00 32.06
C GLU A 60 39.61 -16.26 31.58
N PHE A 61 39.42 -16.37 30.27
CA PHE A 61 38.13 -16.73 29.68
C PHE A 61 37.75 -18.19 29.96
N ASN A 62 38.69 -19.12 29.77
CA ASN A 62 38.45 -20.55 30.04
C ASN A 62 38.23 -20.81 31.54
N GLU A 63 39.00 -20.16 32.42
CA GLU A 63 38.77 -20.23 33.87
C GLU A 63 37.38 -19.70 34.26
N TRP A 64 36.89 -18.65 33.62
CA TRP A 64 35.53 -18.14 33.86
C TRP A 64 34.46 -19.14 33.44
N ILE A 65 34.59 -19.75 32.25
CA ILE A 65 33.68 -20.80 31.75
C ILE A 65 33.61 -21.97 32.74
N ASP A 66 34.77 -22.48 33.17
CA ASP A 66 34.86 -23.62 34.08
C ASP A 66 34.27 -23.28 35.46
N ASN A 67 34.60 -22.11 36.01
CA ASN A 67 34.11 -21.68 37.33
C ASN A 67 32.58 -21.48 37.35
N LYS A 68 31.99 -21.06 36.23
CA LYS A 68 30.55 -20.81 36.09
C LYS A 68 29.78 -22.00 35.52
N ASN A 69 30.47 -23.07 35.11
CA ASN A 69 29.89 -24.24 34.45
C ASN A 69 29.03 -23.87 33.23
N ILE A 70 29.52 -22.96 32.37
CA ILE A 70 28.78 -22.49 31.19
C ILE A 70 28.70 -23.62 30.16
N ASP A 71 27.50 -23.95 29.70
CA ASP A 71 27.31 -24.94 28.65
C ASP A 71 27.41 -24.29 27.27
N GLU A 72 28.57 -24.43 26.63
CA GLU A 72 28.82 -23.93 25.29
C GLU A 72 27.83 -24.47 24.24
N ASN A 73 27.23 -25.65 24.47
CA ASN A 73 26.24 -26.22 23.56
C ASN A 73 24.83 -25.63 23.79
N ASN A 74 24.61 -24.93 24.90
CA ASN A 74 23.33 -24.32 25.25
C ASN A 74 23.49 -22.97 25.99
N LEU A 75 24.20 -22.02 25.37
CA LEU A 75 24.42 -20.67 25.88
C LEU A 75 23.14 -19.91 26.31
N ALA A 76 21.98 -20.29 25.77
CA ALA A 76 20.71 -19.70 26.16
C ALA A 76 20.28 -20.03 27.60
N LYS A 77 20.83 -21.10 28.20
CA LYS A 77 20.65 -21.44 29.62
C LYS A 77 21.42 -20.47 30.52
N ASP A 78 22.62 -20.09 30.08
CA ASP A 78 23.54 -19.24 30.84
C ASP A 78 23.41 -17.75 30.47
N TYR A 79 22.28 -17.35 29.86
CA TYR A 79 22.04 -15.98 29.41
C TYR A 79 22.32 -14.94 30.50
N GLY A 80 21.83 -15.15 31.72
CA GLY A 80 22.01 -14.21 32.83
C GLY A 80 23.48 -14.07 33.23
N GLN A 81 24.22 -15.18 33.26
CA GLN A 81 25.65 -15.18 33.59
C GLN A 81 26.50 -14.51 32.51
N ILE A 82 26.16 -14.73 31.23
CA ILE A 82 26.82 -14.10 30.08
C ILE A 82 26.52 -12.59 30.06
N TYR A 83 25.27 -12.20 30.34
CA TYR A 83 24.87 -10.79 30.45
C TYR A 83 25.63 -10.08 31.58
N ASP A 84 25.67 -10.70 32.77
CA ASP A 84 26.40 -10.15 33.92
C ASP A 84 27.88 -9.98 33.62
N LYS A 85 28.50 -10.92 32.90
CA LYS A 85 29.91 -10.79 32.50
C LYS A 85 30.13 -9.70 31.44
N ARG A 86 29.24 -9.59 30.46
CA ARG A 86 29.34 -8.61 29.36
C ARG A 86 29.30 -7.17 29.88
N TYR A 87 28.42 -6.91 30.84
CA TYR A 87 28.17 -5.57 31.37
C TYR A 87 28.65 -5.44 32.83
N GLU A 88 29.71 -6.18 33.19
CA GLU A 88 30.30 -6.19 34.54
C GLU A 88 30.83 -4.81 34.94
N LEU A 89 31.42 -4.08 33.99
CA LEU A 89 32.03 -2.77 34.21
C LEU A 89 31.00 -1.63 34.29
N ASP A 90 29.95 -1.70 33.48
CA ASP A 90 28.83 -0.74 33.50
C ASP A 90 27.49 -1.47 33.23
N PRO A 91 26.71 -1.77 34.28
CA PRO A 91 25.40 -2.39 34.12
C PRO A 91 24.39 -1.54 33.31
N LYS A 92 24.61 -0.23 33.21
CA LYS A 92 23.73 0.67 32.46
C LYS A 92 23.82 0.44 30.96
N ASP A 93 25.01 0.12 30.45
CA ASP A 93 25.23 -0.17 29.02
C ASP A 93 24.36 -1.33 28.53
N GLY A 94 24.15 -2.34 29.38
CA GLY A 94 23.27 -3.47 29.05
C GLY A 94 21.80 -3.08 28.93
N PHE A 95 21.33 -2.19 29.81
CA PHE A 95 19.97 -1.65 29.73
C PHE A 95 19.78 -0.78 28.48
N ASP A 96 20.70 0.16 28.25
CA ASP A 96 20.68 1.06 27.09
C ASP A 96 20.76 0.27 25.77
N PHE A 97 21.52 -0.84 25.75
CA PHE A 97 21.60 -1.75 24.60
C PHE A 97 20.27 -2.44 24.31
N LEU A 98 19.63 -3.02 25.33
CA LEU A 98 18.35 -3.72 25.19
C LEU A 98 17.23 -2.74 24.81
N GLU A 99 17.19 -1.56 25.44
CA GLU A 99 16.24 -0.49 25.13
C GLU A 99 16.35 -0.08 23.65
N LYS A 100 17.57 0.16 23.15
CA LYS A 100 17.80 0.56 21.76
C LYS A 100 17.37 -0.48 20.73
N ILE A 101 17.44 -1.77 21.06
CA ILE A 101 16.93 -2.86 20.22
C ILE A 101 15.40 -2.84 20.21
N MET A 102 14.79 -2.67 21.38
CA MET A 102 13.33 -2.72 21.55
C MET A 102 12.63 -1.48 20.99
N GLU A 103 13.20 -0.28 21.16
CA GLU A 103 12.62 1.00 20.72
C GLU A 103 12.37 1.05 19.20
N LYS A 104 13.18 0.35 18.40
CA LYS A 104 13.08 0.34 16.94
C LYS A 104 12.18 -0.77 16.39
N SER A 105 11.67 -1.63 17.25
CA SER A 105 10.95 -2.84 16.85
C SER A 105 9.46 -2.57 16.77
N GLU A 106 8.83 -2.96 15.67
CA GLU A 106 7.38 -2.82 15.48
C GLU A 106 6.68 -4.18 15.64
N PRO A 107 5.45 -4.23 16.19
CA PRO A 107 4.74 -5.49 16.36
C PRO A 107 4.42 -6.17 15.03
N SER A 108 4.83 -7.43 14.90
CA SER A 108 4.51 -8.27 13.75
C SER A 108 2.99 -8.47 13.54
N ILE A 109 2.62 -9.05 12.38
CA ILE A 109 1.23 -9.43 12.09
C ILE A 109 0.67 -10.41 13.13
N GLY A 110 1.53 -11.25 13.74
CA GLY A 110 1.14 -12.13 14.83
C GLY A 110 0.64 -11.38 16.06
N TYR A 111 1.36 -10.32 16.46
CA TYR A 111 0.92 -9.48 17.57
C TYR A 111 -0.35 -8.70 17.24
N ALA A 112 -0.54 -8.28 15.99
CA ALA A 112 -1.80 -7.66 15.54
C ALA A 112 -3.00 -8.62 15.67
N MET A 113 -2.82 -9.89 15.30
CA MET A 113 -3.84 -10.92 15.47
C MET A 113 -4.07 -11.25 16.95
N LEU A 114 -3.01 -11.39 17.74
CA LEU A 114 -3.11 -11.59 19.19
C LEU A 114 -3.89 -10.46 19.84
N ALA A 115 -3.60 -9.20 19.52
CA ALA A 115 -4.32 -8.03 20.03
C ALA A 115 -5.83 -8.12 19.76
N GLN A 116 -6.24 -8.54 18.56
CA GLN A 116 -7.65 -8.80 18.27
C GLN A 116 -8.22 -9.93 19.13
N ILE A 117 -7.51 -11.05 19.25
CA ILE A 117 -7.94 -12.19 20.09
C ILE A 117 -8.18 -11.74 21.53
N LEU A 118 -7.24 -11.00 22.12
CA LEU A 118 -7.32 -10.50 23.49
C LEU A 118 -8.51 -9.54 23.72
N THR A 119 -8.98 -8.88 22.66
CA THR A 119 -10.02 -7.84 22.76
C THR A 119 -11.40 -8.30 22.31
N SER A 120 -11.47 -9.35 21.50
CA SER A 120 -12.69 -9.94 20.95
C SER A 120 -13.13 -11.22 21.65
N SER A 121 -12.35 -11.72 22.62
CA SER A 121 -12.62 -12.95 23.35
C SER A 121 -12.35 -12.81 24.86
N ASN A 122 -12.71 -13.83 25.64
CA ASN A 122 -12.38 -13.92 27.06
C ASN A 122 -10.93 -14.39 27.31
N ASN A 123 -10.16 -14.62 26.24
CA ASN A 123 -8.76 -15.02 26.29
C ASN A 123 -7.90 -13.76 26.30
N ASN A 124 -7.87 -13.05 27.41
CA ASN A 124 -7.38 -11.67 27.49
C ASN A 124 -6.17 -11.48 28.41
N ILE A 125 -5.49 -12.56 28.77
CA ILE A 125 -4.29 -12.53 29.62
C ILE A 125 -3.08 -12.99 28.81
N VAL A 126 -2.03 -12.16 28.84
CA VAL A 126 -0.69 -12.49 28.38
C VAL A 126 0.24 -12.48 29.58
N ILE A 127 1.03 -13.53 29.73
CA ILE A 127 2.15 -13.62 30.67
C ILE A 127 3.41 -13.69 29.81
N THR A 128 4.39 -12.86 30.07
CA THR A 128 5.60 -12.80 29.26
C THR A 128 6.85 -12.67 30.11
N THR A 129 7.91 -13.35 29.67
CA THR A 129 9.27 -13.15 30.17
C THR A 129 10.04 -12.12 29.33
N ASN A 130 9.43 -11.63 28.25
CA ASN A 130 10.05 -10.62 27.40
C ASN A 130 9.95 -9.23 28.03
N PHE A 131 10.98 -8.43 27.78
CA PHE A 131 11.04 -7.04 28.22
C PHE A 131 10.33 -6.08 27.25
N ASP A 132 10.14 -6.49 25.99
CA ASP A 132 9.57 -5.65 24.92
C ASP A 132 8.13 -5.18 25.18
N SER A 133 7.72 -4.11 24.48
CA SER A 133 6.37 -3.53 24.52
C SER A 133 5.46 -4.01 23.38
N LEU A 134 5.87 -5.00 22.57
CA LEU A 134 5.22 -5.32 21.30
C LEU A 134 3.74 -5.66 21.45
N CYS A 135 3.37 -6.38 22.52
CA CYS A 135 1.98 -6.74 22.78
C CYS A 135 1.13 -5.53 23.21
N GLU A 136 1.72 -4.58 23.92
CA GLU A 136 1.07 -3.35 24.38
C GLU A 136 0.82 -2.41 23.21
N ASP A 137 1.86 -2.22 22.41
CA ASP A 137 1.85 -1.41 21.21
C ASP A 137 0.84 -1.97 20.22
N ALA A 138 0.82 -3.29 20.01
CA ALA A 138 -0.16 -3.93 19.15
C ALA A 138 -1.60 -3.70 19.63
N LEU A 139 -1.87 -3.85 20.93
CA LEU A 139 -3.21 -3.58 21.48
C LEU A 139 -3.63 -2.13 21.23
N PHE A 140 -2.74 -1.17 21.48
CA PHE A 140 -3.05 0.23 21.30
C PHE A 140 -3.21 0.61 19.82
N ILE A 141 -2.28 0.20 18.96
CA ILE A 141 -2.24 0.53 17.52
C ILE A 141 -3.44 -0.11 16.81
N TYR A 142 -3.69 -1.40 17.05
CA TYR A 142 -4.61 -2.17 16.23
C TYR A 142 -6.04 -2.23 16.77
N THR A 143 -6.22 -2.09 18.08
CA THR A 143 -7.55 -2.22 18.70
C THR A 143 -7.99 -0.97 19.46
N GLN A 144 -7.10 0.00 19.64
CA GLN A 144 -7.30 1.21 20.45
C GLN A 144 -7.67 0.94 21.91
N LYS A 145 -7.54 -0.30 22.39
CA LYS A 145 -7.71 -0.63 23.81
C LYS A 145 -6.37 -0.57 24.50
N LYS A 146 -6.32 0.14 25.63
CA LYS A 146 -5.14 0.13 26.50
C LYS A 146 -5.20 -1.11 27.41
N PRO A 147 -4.17 -1.97 27.42
CA PRO A 147 -4.08 -3.05 28.39
C PRO A 147 -3.82 -2.54 29.80
N LEU A 148 -4.07 -3.40 30.79
CA LEU A 148 -3.45 -3.30 32.10
C LEU A 148 -2.06 -3.96 32.01
N VAL A 149 -1.00 -3.19 32.17
CA VAL A 149 0.38 -3.71 32.15
C VAL A 149 0.88 -3.85 33.58
N ILE A 150 1.14 -5.08 33.99
CA ILE A 150 1.73 -5.42 35.28
C ILE A 150 3.24 -5.60 35.06
N GLY A 151 3.94 -4.46 35.02
CA GLY A 151 5.38 -4.37 34.77
C GLY A 151 6.27 -4.48 36.01
N HIS A 152 5.69 -4.64 37.20
CA HIS A 152 6.44 -4.71 38.46
C HIS A 152 5.66 -5.52 39.50
N GLU A 153 6.35 -6.24 40.39
CA GLU A 153 5.75 -7.10 41.43
C GLU A 153 4.82 -6.37 42.41
N SER A 154 5.03 -5.06 42.61
CA SER A 154 4.15 -4.23 43.44
C SER A 154 2.73 -4.10 42.86
N LEU A 155 2.59 -4.29 41.54
CA LEU A 155 1.31 -4.26 40.82
C LEU A 155 0.65 -5.64 40.72
N ALA A 156 1.30 -6.71 41.21
CA ALA A 156 0.79 -8.08 41.09
C ALA A 156 -0.63 -8.26 41.67
N GLY A 157 -0.99 -7.49 42.71
CA GLY A 157 -2.33 -7.54 43.31
C GLY A 157 -3.48 -7.10 42.39
N PHE A 158 -3.19 -6.48 41.25
CA PHE A 158 -4.21 -6.16 40.24
C PHE A 158 -4.49 -7.31 39.26
N ILE A 159 -3.71 -8.39 39.31
CA ILE A 159 -3.98 -9.60 38.54
C ILE A 159 -5.18 -10.29 39.18
N GLN A 160 -6.25 -10.44 38.40
CA GLN A 160 -7.48 -11.10 38.85
C GLN A 160 -8.02 -12.04 37.77
N PRO A 161 -8.66 -13.16 38.16
CA PRO A 161 -9.43 -13.93 37.21
C PRO A 161 -10.61 -13.08 36.70
N ASN A 162 -11.04 -13.30 35.45
CA ASN A 162 -12.20 -12.63 34.84
C ASN A 162 -12.08 -11.12 34.59
N MET A 163 -10.87 -10.60 34.38
CA MET A 163 -10.72 -9.23 33.91
C MET A 163 -11.51 -8.97 32.62
N SER A 164 -12.08 -7.78 32.47
CA SER A 164 -12.80 -7.36 31.25
C SER A 164 -11.89 -6.71 30.21
N ARG A 165 -10.71 -6.24 30.64
CA ARG A 165 -9.68 -5.64 29.79
C ARG A 165 -8.51 -6.60 29.58
N PRO A 166 -7.82 -6.51 28.43
CA PRO A 166 -6.55 -7.21 28.24
C PRO A 166 -5.55 -6.88 29.35
N CYS A 167 -4.87 -7.89 29.87
CA CYS A 167 -3.85 -7.76 30.89
C CYS A 167 -2.55 -8.43 30.43
N ILE A 168 -1.44 -7.71 30.58
CA ILE A 168 -0.10 -8.16 30.22
C ILE A 168 0.73 -8.19 31.50
N VAL A 169 1.20 -9.38 31.85
CA VAL A 169 2.01 -9.62 33.05
C VAL A 169 3.45 -9.84 32.63
N LYS A 170 4.35 -8.91 33.00
CA LYS A 170 5.79 -9.02 32.74
C LYS A 170 6.51 -9.51 33.98
N LEU A 171 6.98 -10.76 33.94
CA LEU A 171 7.54 -11.43 35.12
C LEU A 171 8.92 -10.88 35.52
N HIS A 172 9.73 -10.49 34.54
CA HIS A 172 11.08 -9.96 34.74
C HIS A 172 11.12 -8.43 34.74
N ARG A 173 9.99 -7.79 35.06
CA ARG A 173 9.75 -6.36 34.97
C ARG A 173 9.79 -5.81 33.55
N ASP A 174 9.19 -4.63 33.41
CA ASP A 174 9.27 -3.84 32.19
C ASP A 174 10.70 -3.32 31.96
N PHE A 175 11.10 -3.12 30.70
CA PHE A 175 12.39 -2.54 30.38
C PHE A 175 12.55 -1.12 30.97
N LEU A 176 11.45 -0.38 31.13
CA LEU A 176 11.44 0.94 31.76
C LEU A 176 11.52 0.89 33.30
N LEU A 177 11.41 -0.30 33.91
CA LEU A 177 11.28 -0.48 35.36
C LEU A 177 12.42 -1.33 35.95
N SER A 178 13.64 -1.12 35.47
CA SER A 178 14.85 -1.89 35.86
C SER A 178 14.67 -3.39 35.61
N PRO A 179 14.81 -3.84 34.35
CA PRO A 179 14.51 -5.21 33.95
C PRO A 179 15.45 -6.21 34.62
N LYS A 180 14.88 -7.34 35.03
CA LYS A 180 15.57 -8.45 35.69
C LYS A 180 16.27 -9.32 34.66
N SER A 181 17.47 -8.92 34.25
CA SER A 181 18.31 -9.68 33.29
C SER A 181 19.48 -10.41 33.95
N LYS A 182 19.75 -10.15 35.23
CA LYS A 182 20.86 -10.77 35.97
C LYS A 182 20.52 -12.19 36.39
N ASP A 183 21.54 -13.01 36.57
CA ASP A 183 21.37 -14.40 37.00
C ASP A 183 20.66 -14.50 38.36
N SER A 184 20.90 -13.56 39.29
CA SER A 184 20.21 -13.53 40.59
C SER A 184 18.71 -13.26 40.48
N ASP A 185 18.29 -12.55 39.43
CA ASP A 185 16.94 -12.00 39.31
C ASP A 185 15.96 -12.97 38.63
N THR A 186 16.47 -13.95 37.90
CA THR A 186 15.71 -14.96 37.15
C THR A 186 15.57 -16.29 37.89
N ARG A 187 16.03 -16.38 39.15
CA ARG A 187 15.98 -17.61 39.95
C ARG A 187 14.63 -17.88 40.61
N THR A 188 13.94 -16.85 41.11
CA THR A 188 12.66 -17.03 41.81
C THR A 188 11.67 -15.91 41.49
N LEU A 189 10.39 -16.30 41.31
CA LEU A 189 9.29 -15.34 41.25
C LEU A 189 8.95 -14.83 42.66
N SER A 190 8.52 -13.57 42.76
CA SER A 190 8.01 -13.04 44.04
C SER A 190 6.75 -13.79 44.49
N GLU A 191 6.58 -13.98 45.80
CA GLU A 191 5.41 -14.67 46.37
C GLU A 191 4.07 -14.11 45.89
N LYS A 192 3.96 -12.78 45.76
CA LYS A 192 2.74 -12.13 45.24
C LYS A 192 2.43 -12.52 43.79
N PHE A 193 3.43 -12.69 42.95
CA PHE A 193 3.22 -13.18 41.58
C PHE A 193 2.81 -14.65 41.60
N LYS A 194 3.42 -15.49 42.44
CA LYS A 194 3.07 -16.91 42.54
C LYS A 194 1.60 -17.09 42.92
N GLU A 195 1.16 -16.45 43.99
CA GLU A 195 -0.24 -16.48 44.47
C GLU A 195 -1.22 -16.09 43.36
N ARG A 196 -0.96 -14.97 42.67
CA ARG A 196 -1.87 -14.45 41.65
C ARG A 196 -1.85 -15.27 40.37
N LEU A 197 -0.70 -15.81 39.98
CA LEU A 197 -0.58 -16.68 38.81
C LEU A 197 -1.20 -18.05 39.06
N GLU A 198 -1.13 -18.58 40.29
CA GLU A 198 -1.88 -19.79 40.70
C GLU A 198 -3.37 -19.60 40.44
N GLU A 199 -3.96 -18.50 40.92
CA GLU A 199 -5.37 -18.17 40.64
C GLU A 199 -5.68 -18.09 39.12
N ILE A 200 -4.74 -17.57 38.30
CA ILE A 200 -4.91 -17.54 36.85
C ILE A 200 -4.89 -18.95 36.26
N PHE A 201 -3.92 -19.80 36.63
CA PHE A 201 -3.80 -21.16 36.07
C PHE A 201 -4.89 -22.12 36.55
N GLU A 202 -5.57 -21.80 37.65
CA GLU A 202 -6.81 -22.48 38.08
C GLU A 202 -8.02 -22.15 37.19
N ASN A 203 -8.01 -21.03 36.45
CA ASN A 203 -9.15 -20.53 35.68
C ASN A 203 -8.90 -20.45 34.16
N TYR A 204 -7.62 -20.44 33.75
CA TYR A 204 -7.18 -20.26 32.37
C TYR A 204 -6.28 -21.41 31.94
N ILE A 205 -6.54 -21.91 30.74
CA ILE A 205 -5.76 -22.94 30.07
C ILE A 205 -4.49 -22.29 29.45
N PRO A 206 -3.28 -22.71 29.83
CA PRO A 206 -2.06 -22.10 29.32
C PRO A 206 -1.70 -22.53 27.89
N ILE A 207 -1.39 -21.53 27.06
CA ILE A 207 -0.81 -21.65 25.73
C ILE A 207 0.61 -21.07 25.76
N VAL A 208 1.63 -21.92 25.66
CA VAL A 208 3.04 -21.51 25.73
C VAL A 208 3.63 -21.41 24.32
N ILE A 209 4.14 -20.23 23.94
CA ILE A 209 4.68 -19.96 22.61
C ILE A 209 6.01 -19.22 22.70
N GLY A 210 7.03 -19.76 22.04
CA GLY A 210 8.34 -19.09 21.94
C GLY A 210 9.13 -19.01 23.25
N TYR A 211 8.64 -19.65 24.32
CA TYR A 211 9.33 -19.76 25.60
C TYR A 211 10.20 -21.02 25.63
N GLY A 212 11.51 -20.83 25.87
CA GLY A 212 12.52 -21.89 25.82
C GLY A 212 12.70 -22.68 27.12
N GLY A 213 12.05 -22.27 28.21
CA GLY A 213 12.12 -22.97 29.49
C GLY A 213 13.44 -22.82 30.25
N ASN A 214 14.27 -21.85 29.87
CA ASN A 214 15.61 -21.68 30.44
C ASN A 214 15.65 -20.78 31.69
N ASP A 215 14.55 -20.10 32.06
CA ASP A 215 14.52 -19.32 33.29
C ASP A 215 13.98 -20.16 34.46
N GLU A 216 14.72 -20.15 35.56
CA GLU A 216 14.38 -20.93 36.76
C GLU A 216 13.13 -20.39 37.47
N SER A 217 12.80 -19.12 37.29
CA SER A 217 11.69 -18.47 37.98
C SER A 217 10.31 -18.98 37.53
N LEU A 218 9.97 -18.84 36.25
CA LEU A 218 8.71 -19.27 35.66
C LEU A 218 8.71 -20.78 35.51
N MET A 219 9.82 -21.40 35.09
CA MET A 219 9.88 -22.86 34.99
C MET A 219 9.73 -23.53 36.36
N GLY A 220 10.45 -23.03 37.38
CA GLY A 220 10.34 -23.52 38.75
C GLY A 220 8.92 -23.37 39.30
N PHE A 221 8.28 -22.22 39.03
CA PHE A 221 6.88 -22.00 39.40
C PHE A 221 5.91 -22.93 38.67
N LEU A 222 6.02 -23.08 37.34
CA LEU A 222 5.17 -24.02 36.59
C LEU A 222 5.34 -25.45 37.09
N LYS A 223 6.56 -25.84 37.48
CA LYS A 223 6.83 -27.14 38.12
C LYS A 223 6.22 -27.24 39.52
N SER A 224 6.12 -26.16 40.28
CA SER A 224 5.52 -26.18 41.62
C SER A 224 3.99 -26.22 41.61
N LEU A 225 3.34 -25.86 40.50
CA LEU A 225 1.88 -25.87 40.40
C LEU A 225 1.27 -27.25 40.72
N ASN A 226 0.32 -27.24 41.66
CA ASN A 226 -0.41 -28.44 42.04
C ASN A 226 -1.57 -28.74 41.10
N TYR A 227 -2.23 -27.71 40.58
CA TYR A 227 -3.38 -27.82 39.70
C TYR A 227 -3.29 -26.80 38.58
N ILE A 228 -3.78 -27.20 37.39
CA ILE A 228 -3.90 -26.35 36.21
C ILE A 228 -5.22 -26.74 35.54
N GLU A 229 -6.00 -25.74 35.13
CA GLU A 229 -7.23 -25.94 34.36
C GLU A 229 -6.89 -26.60 33.00
N GLY A 230 -7.40 -27.81 32.80
CA GLY A 230 -7.21 -28.56 31.56
C GLY A 230 -5.77 -29.05 31.33
N TYR A 231 -5.15 -28.56 30.25
CA TYR A 231 -3.84 -29.01 29.74
C TYR A 231 -2.91 -27.83 29.48
N ILE A 232 -1.60 -28.04 29.62
CA ILE A 232 -0.58 -27.10 29.14
C ILE A 232 -0.29 -27.39 27.68
N TYR A 233 -0.62 -26.44 26.80
CA TYR A 233 -0.34 -26.53 25.37
C TYR A 233 0.98 -25.85 25.04
N TRP A 234 1.99 -26.63 24.71
CA TRP A 234 3.34 -26.15 24.39
C TRP A 234 3.58 -26.18 22.89
N PHE A 235 3.82 -25.00 22.31
CA PHE A 235 4.03 -24.82 20.89
C PHE A 235 5.52 -24.79 20.53
N VAL A 236 5.92 -25.65 19.60
CA VAL A 236 7.33 -25.81 19.18
C VAL A 236 7.47 -25.64 17.67
N ARG A 237 8.60 -25.09 17.21
CA ARG A 237 8.89 -24.97 15.76
C ARG A 237 9.29 -26.29 15.11
N ASN A 238 9.92 -27.17 15.89
CA ASN A 238 10.35 -28.49 15.42
C ASN A 238 10.20 -29.48 16.58
N LYS A 239 9.28 -30.44 16.45
CA LYS A 239 9.05 -31.46 17.50
C LYS A 239 10.19 -32.48 17.64
N LYS A 240 11.11 -32.54 16.67
CA LYS A 240 12.31 -33.39 16.69
C LYS A 240 13.52 -32.71 17.33
N ALA A 241 13.45 -31.40 17.60
CA ALA A 241 14.50 -30.74 18.37
C ALA A 241 14.41 -31.20 19.84
N ASN A 242 15.57 -31.42 20.48
CA ASN A 242 15.61 -31.76 21.90
C ASN A 242 14.99 -30.60 22.70
N LEU A 243 13.80 -30.85 23.24
CA LEU A 243 13.18 -29.99 24.23
C LEU A 243 14.03 -30.02 25.49
N ASN A 244 14.22 -28.86 26.12
CA ASN A 244 14.86 -28.74 27.42
C ASN A 244 14.24 -29.78 28.40
N ASP A 245 15.09 -30.48 29.15
CA ASP A 245 14.70 -31.54 30.09
C ASP A 245 13.66 -31.06 31.10
N ASP A 246 13.73 -29.80 31.52
CA ASP A 246 12.76 -29.19 32.44
C ASP A 246 11.37 -29.08 31.83
N ILE A 247 11.28 -28.74 30.54
CA ILE A 247 10.02 -28.72 29.80
C ILE A 247 9.47 -30.16 29.69
N GLN A 248 10.33 -31.12 29.38
CA GLN A 248 9.91 -32.51 29.26
C GLN A 248 9.39 -33.05 30.60
N GLU A 249 10.08 -32.76 31.69
CA GLU A 249 9.67 -33.13 33.05
C GLU A 249 8.30 -32.52 33.39
N LEU A 250 8.15 -31.21 33.18
CA LEU A 250 6.90 -30.48 33.42
C LEU A 250 5.73 -31.09 32.62
N LEU A 251 5.93 -31.36 31.32
CA LEU A 251 4.86 -31.87 30.45
C LEU A 251 4.55 -33.37 30.68
N LYS A 252 5.48 -34.13 31.26
CA LYS A 252 5.26 -35.51 31.71
C LYS A 252 4.54 -35.55 33.05
N LYS A 253 4.75 -34.57 33.92
CA LYS A 253 4.07 -34.44 35.22
C LYS A 253 2.54 -34.49 35.04
N LYS A 254 1.89 -35.43 35.72
CA LYS A 254 0.42 -35.64 35.74
C LYS A 254 -0.26 -35.86 34.36
N ASP A 255 0.48 -36.19 33.31
CA ASP A 255 0.02 -36.33 31.90
C ASP A 255 -0.77 -35.10 31.34
N GLN A 256 -0.54 -33.91 31.89
CA GLN A 256 -1.26 -32.69 31.51
C GLN A 256 -0.61 -31.90 30.35
N GLY A 257 0.56 -32.31 29.87
CA GLY A 257 1.25 -31.64 28.77
C GLY A 257 0.81 -32.07 27.37
N ARG A 258 0.61 -31.11 26.46
CA ARG A 258 0.30 -31.31 25.03
C ARG A 258 1.28 -30.54 24.16
N ILE A 259 2.01 -31.23 23.28
CA ILE A 259 2.93 -30.58 22.34
C ILE A 259 2.26 -30.40 20.98
N ILE A 260 2.41 -29.21 20.41
CA ILE A 260 1.93 -28.86 19.07
C ILE A 260 3.09 -28.26 18.26
N GLU A 261 3.27 -28.76 17.05
CA GLU A 261 4.24 -28.21 16.09
C GLU A 261 3.61 -27.08 15.26
N ILE A 262 4.32 -25.96 15.12
CA ILE A 262 3.93 -24.77 14.36
C ILE A 262 5.08 -24.26 13.49
N ALA A 263 4.78 -23.51 12.42
CA ALA A 263 5.83 -22.87 11.63
C ALA A 263 6.48 -21.69 12.38
N GLY A 264 5.67 -20.93 13.12
CA GLY A 264 6.10 -19.75 13.87
C GLY A 264 4.93 -19.06 14.58
N PHE A 265 5.25 -18.03 15.36
CA PHE A 265 4.25 -17.26 16.14
C PHE A 265 3.20 -16.61 15.23
N ASP A 266 3.62 -15.89 14.18
CA ASP A 266 2.72 -15.20 13.26
C ASP A 266 1.75 -16.16 12.56
N ASP A 267 2.25 -17.29 12.06
CA ASP A 267 1.45 -18.33 11.42
C ASP A 267 0.38 -18.89 12.38
N LEU A 268 0.76 -19.20 13.62
CA LEU A 268 -0.19 -19.66 14.64
C LEU A 268 -1.28 -18.60 14.91
N MET A 269 -0.89 -17.34 15.11
CA MET A 269 -1.85 -16.27 15.42
C MET A 269 -2.82 -16.02 14.27
N ILE A 270 -2.35 -16.08 13.01
CA ILE A 270 -3.22 -16.00 11.83
C ILE A 270 -4.22 -17.17 11.81
N GLN A 271 -3.76 -18.39 12.08
CA GLN A 271 -4.64 -19.57 12.11
C GLN A 271 -5.68 -19.50 13.23
N LEU A 272 -5.30 -19.03 14.42
CA LEU A 272 -6.24 -18.78 15.54
C LEU A 272 -7.24 -17.68 15.19
N GLY A 273 -6.77 -16.57 14.62
CA GLY A 273 -7.63 -15.46 14.21
C GLY A 273 -8.64 -15.87 13.14
N ASN A 274 -8.21 -16.66 12.15
CA ASN A 274 -9.09 -17.22 11.13
C ASN A 274 -10.19 -18.10 11.75
N LYS A 275 -9.84 -18.93 12.75
CA LYS A 275 -10.83 -19.76 13.46
C LYS A 275 -11.84 -18.97 14.27
N LEU A 276 -11.45 -17.80 14.77
CA LEU A 276 -12.33 -16.88 15.47
C LEU A 276 -13.11 -15.94 14.54
N GLY A 277 -12.89 -16.02 13.22
CA GLY A 277 -13.54 -15.17 12.23
C GLY A 277 -13.07 -13.71 12.28
N LEU A 278 -11.84 -13.48 12.73
CA LEU A 278 -11.24 -12.13 12.82
C LEU A 278 -10.91 -11.61 11.42
N LYS A 279 -11.03 -10.29 11.25
CA LYS A 279 -10.78 -9.61 9.98
C LYS A 279 -9.35 -9.10 9.91
N ARG A 280 -8.90 -8.85 8.68
CA ARG A 280 -7.64 -8.15 8.41
C ARG A 280 -7.80 -6.66 8.75
N LEU A 281 -6.85 -6.11 9.50
CA LEU A 281 -6.97 -4.78 10.15
C LEU A 281 -6.53 -3.59 9.29
N ASP A 282 -5.90 -3.80 8.12
CA ASP A 282 -5.24 -2.72 7.37
C ASP A 282 -6.15 -1.51 7.11
N ASN A 283 -7.40 -1.77 6.73
CA ASN A 283 -8.37 -0.71 6.43
C ASN A 283 -8.86 0.04 7.67
N ASP A 284 -8.93 -0.62 8.83
CA ASP A 284 -9.44 -0.01 10.06
C ASP A 284 -8.35 0.83 10.75
N ILE A 285 -7.08 0.41 10.68
CA ILE A 285 -5.93 1.18 11.17
C ILE A 285 -5.79 2.48 10.36
N LEU A 286 -5.82 2.38 9.03
CA LEU A 286 -5.75 3.54 8.12
C LEU A 286 -6.87 4.53 8.42
N LYS A 287 -8.12 4.07 8.52
CA LYS A 287 -9.27 4.93 8.87
C LYS A 287 -9.13 5.61 10.22
N VAL A 288 -8.55 4.93 11.21
CA VAL A 288 -8.36 5.49 12.56
C VAL A 288 -7.24 6.51 12.56
N ALA A 289 -6.13 6.23 11.88
CA ALA A 289 -5.02 7.16 11.71
C ALA A 289 -5.48 8.41 10.93
N GLU A 290 -6.22 8.23 9.84
CA GLU A 290 -6.86 9.30 9.06
C GLU A 290 -7.83 10.11 9.93
N LYS A 291 -8.74 9.46 10.66
CA LYS A 291 -9.70 10.16 11.54
C LYS A 291 -9.02 10.91 12.68
N ARG A 292 -7.93 10.38 13.25
CA ARG A 292 -7.13 11.10 14.28
C ARG A 292 -6.38 12.28 13.66
N ALA A 293 -5.80 12.11 12.48
CA ALA A 293 -5.13 13.18 11.75
C ALA A 293 -6.11 14.29 11.35
N GLU A 294 -7.29 13.94 10.84
CA GLU A 294 -8.38 14.88 10.54
C GLU A 294 -8.86 15.59 11.79
N LYS A 295 -9.04 14.88 12.91
CA LYS A 295 -9.39 15.50 14.19
C LYS A 295 -8.32 16.47 14.66
N TYR A 296 -7.04 16.10 14.62
CA TYR A 296 -5.96 17.02 14.99
C TYR A 296 -5.88 18.23 14.06
N GLN A 297 -6.14 18.05 12.77
CA GLN A 297 -6.26 19.17 11.83
C GLN A 297 -7.43 20.08 12.19
N GLN A 298 -8.61 19.53 12.50
CA GLN A 298 -9.78 20.31 12.91
C GLN A 298 -9.58 21.02 14.25
N ASP A 299 -9.03 20.33 15.25
CA ASP A 299 -8.70 20.90 16.56
C ASP A 299 -7.66 22.03 16.39
N PHE A 300 -6.65 21.83 15.54
CA PHE A 300 -5.66 22.84 15.20
C PHE A 300 -6.30 24.06 14.49
N GLU A 301 -7.21 23.84 13.55
CA GLU A 301 -7.95 24.92 12.87
C GLU A 301 -8.86 25.68 13.84
N ASN A 302 -9.55 24.99 14.75
CA ASN A 302 -10.43 25.59 15.75
C ASN A 302 -9.63 26.43 16.73
N ILE A 303 -8.52 25.89 17.25
CA ILE A 303 -7.60 26.62 18.13
C ILE A 303 -6.98 27.82 17.39
N THR A 304 -6.66 27.70 16.09
CA THR A 304 -6.16 28.83 15.30
C THR A 304 -7.21 29.92 15.10
N LYS A 305 -8.49 29.54 14.90
CA LYS A 305 -9.61 30.47 14.79
C LYS A 305 -9.88 31.17 16.13
N GLU A 306 -9.84 30.45 17.25
CA GLU A 306 -10.01 30.99 18.60
C GLU A 306 -8.81 31.84 19.04
N ALA A 307 -7.58 31.46 18.67
CA ALA A 307 -6.35 32.20 18.94
C ALA A 307 -6.24 33.54 18.18
N ASN A 308 -7.15 33.84 17.23
CA ASN A 308 -7.28 35.21 16.72
C ASN A 308 -7.65 36.23 17.83
N ALA A 309 -8.07 35.77 19.02
CA ALA A 309 -8.29 36.60 20.20
C ALA A 309 -7.05 36.77 21.12
N ALA A 310 -6.01 35.92 21.03
CA ALA A 310 -4.86 35.95 21.95
C ALA A 310 -3.49 35.87 21.23
N LYS A 311 -2.70 36.96 21.36
CA LYS A 311 -1.44 37.21 20.63
C LYS A 311 -0.31 36.20 20.94
N GLU A 312 -0.27 35.66 22.15
CA GLU A 312 0.77 34.72 22.61
C GLU A 312 0.52 33.31 22.08
N THR A 313 -0.72 32.83 22.09
CA THR A 313 -1.12 31.53 21.53
C THR A 313 -0.87 31.48 20.03
N LYS A 314 -1.10 32.59 19.31
CA LYS A 314 -0.78 32.73 17.88
C LYS A 314 0.72 32.60 17.59
N LYS A 315 1.58 33.15 18.45
CA LYS A 315 3.04 33.04 18.34
C LYS A 315 3.49 31.61 18.64
N ALA A 316 2.99 30.99 19.71
CA ALA A 316 3.29 29.60 20.05
C ALA A 316 2.80 28.60 18.98
N LEU A 317 1.60 28.79 18.41
CA LEU A 317 1.08 27.97 17.30
C LEU A 317 1.91 28.14 16.02
N SER A 318 2.30 29.39 15.70
CA SER A 318 3.24 29.69 14.61
C SER A 318 4.58 28.97 14.83
N ASP A 319 5.09 28.99 16.05
CA ASP A 319 6.37 28.37 16.42
C ASP A 319 6.27 26.83 16.41
N ILE A 320 5.16 26.22 16.85
CA ILE A 320 4.90 24.77 16.78
C ILE A 320 4.76 24.30 15.32
N VAL A 321 4.01 25.02 14.49
CA VAL A 321 3.90 24.76 13.03
C VAL A 321 5.22 24.99 12.30
N SER A 322 6.13 25.78 12.87
CA SER A 322 7.48 25.94 12.35
C SER A 322 8.46 24.86 12.83
N ARG A 323 8.12 24.09 13.86
CA ARG A 323 8.92 22.99 14.42
C ARG A 323 8.61 21.64 13.78
N ASP A 324 7.37 21.36 13.43
CA ASP A 324 7.06 20.22 12.54
C ASP A 324 7.49 20.57 11.13
N LYS A 325 8.47 19.83 10.61
CA LYS A 325 9.12 20.09 9.32
C LYS A 325 8.07 20.31 8.23
N LYS A 326 7.91 21.55 7.78
CA LYS A 326 7.40 21.79 6.42
C LYS A 326 8.29 20.99 5.49
N ASP A 327 7.70 20.10 4.71
CA ASP A 327 8.39 19.37 3.64
C ASP A 327 7.69 19.69 2.31
N TRP A 328 8.29 19.30 1.19
CA TRP A 328 7.74 19.52 -0.14
C TRP A 328 6.29 19.04 -0.28
N LEU A 329 5.94 17.95 0.42
CA LEU A 329 4.60 17.35 0.40
C LEU A 329 3.52 18.29 1.00
N TYR A 330 3.86 19.13 1.99
CA TYR A 330 2.93 20.12 2.52
C TYR A 330 2.46 21.09 1.43
N TYR A 331 3.40 21.55 0.60
CA TYR A 331 3.12 22.48 -0.48
C TYR A 331 2.32 21.82 -1.61
N GLU A 332 2.62 20.57 -1.93
CA GLU A 332 1.85 19.78 -2.90
C GLU A 332 0.38 19.62 -2.45
N LEU A 333 0.16 19.10 -1.24
CA LEU A 333 -1.20 18.85 -0.74
C LEU A 333 -2.01 20.14 -0.61
N LYS A 334 -1.36 21.24 -0.23
CA LYS A 334 -2.01 22.54 -0.12
C LYS A 334 -2.36 23.12 -1.48
N ALA A 335 -1.48 23.00 -2.47
CA ALA A 335 -1.74 23.46 -3.83
C ALA A 335 -2.82 22.61 -4.52
N ALA A 336 -2.82 21.28 -4.31
CA ALA A 336 -3.80 20.36 -4.87
C ALA A 336 -5.23 20.59 -4.33
N LYS A 337 -5.37 21.05 -3.08
CA LYS A 337 -6.67 21.42 -2.48
C LYS A 337 -7.17 22.80 -2.91
N GLU A 338 -6.30 23.65 -3.44
CA GLU A 338 -6.65 25.02 -3.83
C GLU A 338 -7.32 25.02 -5.21
N LYS A 339 -8.53 25.59 -5.27
CA LYS A 339 -9.33 25.63 -6.51
C LYS A 339 -8.91 26.76 -7.44
N ASP A 340 -8.33 27.83 -6.90
CA ASP A 340 -7.84 28.97 -7.67
C ASP A 340 -6.42 28.70 -8.20
N PRO A 341 -6.22 28.60 -9.53
CA PRO A 341 -4.91 28.33 -10.11
C PRO A 341 -3.83 29.37 -9.77
N ASN A 342 -4.20 30.63 -9.54
CA ASN A 342 -3.22 31.66 -9.20
C ASN A 342 -2.74 31.52 -7.75
N LYS A 343 -3.62 31.09 -6.85
CA LYS A 343 -3.24 30.80 -5.46
C LYS A 343 -2.45 29.50 -5.35
N ALA A 344 -2.83 28.47 -6.11
CA ALA A 344 -2.05 27.22 -6.20
C ALA A 344 -0.63 27.50 -6.70
N ASP A 345 -0.47 28.34 -7.72
CA ASP A 345 0.83 28.79 -8.22
C ASP A 345 1.67 29.53 -7.17
N PHE A 346 1.03 30.43 -6.40
CA PHE A 346 1.69 31.11 -5.29
C PHE A 346 2.19 30.12 -4.22
N ILE A 347 1.38 29.09 -3.90
CA ILE A 347 1.75 28.04 -2.94
C ILE A 347 2.96 27.25 -3.47
N TYR A 348 2.96 26.83 -4.73
CA TYR A 348 4.10 26.13 -5.33
C TYR A 348 5.36 26.99 -5.36
N LYS A 349 5.26 28.26 -5.77
CA LYS A 349 6.41 29.19 -5.79
C LYS A 349 6.98 29.41 -4.39
N LYS A 350 6.12 29.54 -3.38
CA LYS A 350 6.54 29.65 -1.99
C LYS A 350 7.25 28.38 -1.53
N GLY A 351 6.68 27.21 -1.82
CA GLY A 351 7.31 25.92 -1.52
C GLY A 351 8.66 25.76 -2.18
N ILE A 352 8.80 26.12 -3.46
CA ILE A 352 10.07 26.06 -4.19
C ILE A 352 11.10 27.05 -3.64
N LYS A 353 10.66 28.23 -3.16
CA LYS A 353 11.55 29.19 -2.50
C LYS A 353 12.11 28.63 -1.19
N GLU A 354 11.29 27.95 -0.40
CA GLU A 354 11.68 27.34 0.87
C GLU A 354 12.46 26.02 0.67
N PHE A 355 12.10 25.22 -0.34
CA PHE A 355 12.66 23.89 -0.65
C PHE A 355 13.24 23.84 -2.06
N SER A 356 14.19 24.74 -2.33
CA SER A 356 14.77 24.91 -3.68
C SER A 356 15.50 23.68 -4.25
N LYS A 357 15.82 22.69 -3.41
CA LYS A 357 16.45 21.43 -3.82
C LYS A 357 15.48 20.24 -3.93
N SER A 358 14.19 20.38 -3.59
CA SER A 358 13.22 19.28 -3.73
C SER A 358 12.91 19.04 -5.21
N PHE A 359 13.36 17.90 -5.74
CA PHE A 359 13.09 17.52 -7.13
C PHE A 359 11.63 17.14 -7.34
N GLU A 360 10.95 16.60 -6.32
CA GLU A 360 9.53 16.27 -6.33
C GLU A 360 8.68 17.53 -6.52
N LEU A 361 8.96 18.60 -5.76
CA LEU A 361 8.21 19.84 -5.86
C LEU A 361 8.41 20.53 -7.21
N HIS A 362 9.63 20.46 -7.76
CA HIS A 362 9.89 20.95 -9.12
C HIS A 362 9.13 20.14 -10.17
N ASN A 363 9.10 18.80 -10.05
CA ASN A 363 8.34 17.93 -10.95
C ASN A 363 6.83 18.19 -10.86
N ASN A 364 6.28 18.30 -9.66
CA ASN A 364 4.84 18.50 -9.47
C ASN A 364 4.40 19.89 -9.91
N TYR A 365 5.21 20.91 -9.63
CA TYR A 365 4.93 22.25 -10.14
C TYR A 365 5.00 22.29 -11.68
N ALA A 366 5.90 21.52 -12.31
CA ALA A 366 5.90 21.37 -13.76
C ALA A 366 4.61 20.71 -14.28
N ASN A 367 4.11 19.66 -13.62
CA ASN A 367 2.81 19.06 -13.95
C ASN A 367 1.68 20.09 -13.82
N PHE A 368 1.63 20.84 -12.72
CA PHE A 368 0.65 21.90 -12.51
C PHE A 368 0.69 22.99 -13.60
N LEU A 369 1.89 23.44 -13.96
CA LEU A 369 2.08 24.41 -15.05
C LEU A 369 1.63 23.85 -16.40
N MET A 370 1.89 22.57 -16.66
CA MET A 370 1.48 21.89 -17.89
C MET A 370 -0.05 21.70 -17.97
N ASP A 371 -0.67 21.22 -16.90
CA ASP A 371 -2.04 20.74 -16.91
C ASP A 371 -3.06 21.82 -16.55
N ILE A 372 -2.72 22.73 -15.63
CA ILE A 372 -3.65 23.74 -15.14
C ILE A 372 -3.36 25.10 -15.79
N GLN A 373 -2.13 25.61 -15.68
CA GLN A 373 -1.81 26.93 -16.24
C GLN A 373 -1.56 26.94 -17.75
N LYS A 374 -1.30 25.77 -18.34
CA LYS A 374 -0.89 25.62 -19.75
C LYS A 374 0.36 26.45 -20.12
N ASP A 375 1.22 26.73 -19.14
CA ASP A 375 2.50 27.41 -19.34
C ASP A 375 3.59 26.37 -19.63
N HIS A 376 3.67 25.98 -20.90
CA HIS A 376 4.53 24.89 -21.37
C HIS A 376 6.03 25.20 -21.26
N ASP A 377 6.42 26.46 -21.41
CA ASP A 377 7.83 26.87 -21.34
C ASP A 377 8.36 26.82 -19.91
N LYS A 378 7.56 27.28 -18.94
CA LYS A 378 7.92 27.12 -17.53
C LYS A 378 7.88 25.65 -17.12
N ALA A 379 6.87 24.87 -17.54
CA ALA A 379 6.79 23.44 -17.24
C ALA A 379 8.07 22.71 -17.69
N LYS A 380 8.52 22.93 -18.94
CA LYS A 380 9.78 22.39 -19.46
C LYS A 380 10.98 22.74 -18.58
N THR A 381 11.06 23.99 -18.12
CA THR A 381 12.15 24.45 -17.26
C THR A 381 12.17 23.70 -15.92
N TYR A 382 11.01 23.52 -15.30
CA TYR A 382 10.89 22.84 -14.02
C TYR A 382 11.08 21.32 -14.10
N TYR A 383 10.64 20.65 -15.18
CA TYR A 383 11.00 19.25 -15.42
C TYR A 383 12.51 19.05 -15.54
N LYS A 384 13.20 19.90 -16.31
CA LYS A 384 14.66 19.83 -16.43
C LYS A 384 15.37 20.09 -15.10
N LYS A 385 14.84 21.01 -14.27
CA LYS A 385 15.36 21.25 -12.91
C LYS A 385 15.19 20.02 -12.02
N ALA A 386 14.02 19.38 -12.02
CA ALA A 386 13.78 18.16 -11.25
C ALA A 386 14.78 17.04 -11.61
N ILE A 387 14.99 16.82 -12.92
CA ILE A 387 15.96 15.84 -13.43
C ILE A 387 17.41 16.20 -13.03
N LYS A 388 17.76 17.49 -13.07
CA LYS A 388 19.10 17.94 -12.65
C LYS A 388 19.32 17.77 -11.15
N LEU A 389 18.30 18.02 -10.34
CA LEU A 389 18.36 17.88 -8.88
C LEU A 389 18.43 16.41 -8.44
N ASN A 390 17.73 15.50 -9.14
CA ASN A 390 17.85 14.07 -8.93
C ASN A 390 17.84 13.29 -10.25
N PRO A 391 19.01 12.89 -10.76
CA PRO A 391 19.15 12.12 -12.00
C PRO A 391 18.55 10.71 -11.97
N ASP A 392 18.21 10.18 -10.79
CA ASP A 392 17.65 8.83 -10.61
C ASP A 392 16.13 8.87 -10.34
N TYR A 393 15.51 10.05 -10.37
CA TYR A 393 14.07 10.18 -10.16
C TYR A 393 13.26 9.85 -11.42
N ALA A 394 12.86 8.58 -11.54
CA ALA A 394 12.14 8.03 -12.70
C ALA A 394 10.92 8.85 -13.15
N ASN A 395 10.11 9.34 -12.20
CA ASN A 395 8.87 10.09 -12.49
C ASN A 395 9.14 11.38 -13.27
N ALA A 396 10.23 12.09 -12.99
CA ALA A 396 10.55 13.32 -13.73
C ALA A 396 10.93 13.03 -15.19
N TYR A 397 11.64 11.93 -15.46
CA TYR A 397 11.89 11.50 -16.84
C TYR A 397 10.59 11.08 -17.53
N GLY A 398 9.73 10.35 -16.83
CA GLY A 398 8.44 9.89 -17.34
C GLY A 398 7.49 11.04 -17.71
N ASN A 399 7.29 11.98 -16.78
CA ASN A 399 6.45 13.16 -17.00
C ASN A 399 7.02 14.06 -18.09
N TYR A 400 8.35 14.24 -18.13
CA TYR A 400 8.98 15.01 -19.19
C TYR A 400 8.85 14.33 -20.56
N ALA A 401 8.90 13.00 -20.61
CA ALA A 401 8.64 12.24 -21.85
C ALA A 401 7.21 12.45 -22.34
N VAL A 402 6.22 12.41 -21.43
CA VAL A 402 4.81 12.71 -21.75
C VAL A 402 4.65 14.13 -22.28
N PHE A 403 5.32 15.11 -21.67
CA PHE A 403 5.32 16.49 -22.15
C PHE A 403 5.94 16.62 -23.56
N LEU A 404 7.08 15.96 -23.80
CA LEU A 404 7.73 15.94 -25.11
C LEU A 404 6.85 15.28 -26.19
N HIS A 405 6.18 14.19 -25.83
CA HIS A 405 5.26 13.45 -26.70
C HIS A 405 4.01 14.27 -27.04
N ASN A 406 3.29 14.78 -26.04
CA ASN A 406 1.97 15.37 -26.23
C ASN A 406 2.02 16.85 -26.63
N ILE A 407 3.01 17.60 -26.11
CA ILE A 407 3.06 19.06 -26.28
C ILE A 407 4.13 19.46 -27.31
N GLN A 408 5.38 19.03 -27.12
CA GLN A 408 6.47 19.46 -28.01
C GLN A 408 6.53 18.67 -29.32
N LYS A 409 5.89 17.50 -29.36
CA LYS A 409 5.96 16.54 -30.49
C LYS A 409 7.40 16.17 -30.88
N ASP A 410 8.31 16.21 -29.91
CA ASP A 410 9.71 15.80 -30.06
C ASP A 410 9.83 14.32 -29.69
N TYR A 411 9.46 13.47 -30.65
CA TYR A 411 9.27 12.03 -30.44
C TYR A 411 10.58 11.29 -30.15
N ASP A 412 11.69 11.74 -30.73
CA ASP A 412 13.00 11.11 -30.51
C ASP A 412 13.48 11.33 -29.08
N LYS A 413 13.33 12.56 -28.56
CA LYS A 413 13.61 12.81 -27.15
C LYS A 413 12.59 12.10 -26.27
N ALA A 414 11.30 12.13 -26.58
CA ALA A 414 10.28 11.43 -25.80
C ALA A 414 10.63 9.94 -25.62
N LYS A 415 11.00 9.24 -26.71
CA LYS A 415 11.47 7.84 -26.66
C LYS A 415 12.64 7.66 -25.69
N THR A 416 13.62 8.56 -25.75
CA THR A 416 14.83 8.50 -24.92
C THR A 416 14.49 8.66 -23.44
N TYR A 417 13.64 9.64 -23.10
CA TYR A 417 13.20 9.89 -21.73
C TYR A 417 12.29 8.78 -21.20
N TYR A 418 11.38 8.21 -22.00
CA TYR A 418 10.58 7.04 -21.61
C TYR A 418 11.46 5.84 -21.29
N LYS A 419 12.43 5.52 -22.15
CA LYS A 419 13.38 4.41 -21.91
C LYS A 419 14.20 4.63 -20.65
N LYS A 420 14.64 5.86 -20.39
CA LYS A 420 15.39 6.20 -19.17
C LYS A 420 14.51 6.06 -17.92
N ALA A 421 13.26 6.53 -17.95
CA ALA A 421 12.30 6.36 -16.86
C ALA A 421 12.07 4.87 -16.55
N LEU A 422 11.83 4.05 -17.57
CA LEU A 422 11.62 2.61 -17.42
C LEU A 422 12.88 1.82 -17.05
N LYS A 423 14.07 2.34 -17.34
CA LYS A 423 15.33 1.77 -16.83
C LYS A 423 15.49 2.01 -15.34
N LEU A 424 15.10 3.19 -14.85
CA LEU A 424 15.17 3.57 -13.44
C LEU A 424 14.08 2.90 -12.60
N ASN A 425 12.86 2.80 -13.14
CA ASN A 425 11.75 2.08 -12.51
C ASN A 425 11.02 1.20 -13.55
N PRO A 426 11.44 -0.07 -13.70
CA PRO A 426 10.83 -1.00 -14.66
C PRO A 426 9.38 -1.38 -14.34
N ASP A 427 8.96 -1.23 -13.08
CA ASP A 427 7.70 -1.75 -12.54
C ASP A 427 6.63 -0.66 -12.36
N ASP A 428 6.84 0.53 -12.93
CA ASP A 428 5.84 1.59 -12.99
C ASP A 428 4.78 1.26 -14.06
N ALA A 429 3.59 0.85 -13.61
CA ALA A 429 2.47 0.51 -14.49
C ALA A 429 2.02 1.68 -15.38
N LEU A 430 2.02 2.91 -14.87
CA LEU A 430 1.62 4.11 -15.61
C LEU A 430 2.63 4.40 -16.73
N MET A 431 3.93 4.32 -16.43
CA MET A 431 4.98 4.55 -17.42
C MET A 431 5.03 3.46 -18.49
N ASN A 432 4.82 2.20 -18.12
CA ASN A 432 4.71 1.11 -19.10
C ASN A 432 3.51 1.34 -20.03
N SER A 433 2.35 1.78 -19.49
CA SER A 433 1.16 2.12 -20.28
C SER A 433 1.39 3.32 -21.22
N ASN A 434 2.00 4.39 -20.72
CA ASN A 434 2.29 5.59 -21.51
C ASN A 434 3.30 5.31 -22.64
N TYR A 435 4.33 4.50 -22.36
CA TYR A 435 5.28 4.10 -23.40
C TYR A 435 4.65 3.16 -24.43
N ALA A 436 3.74 2.27 -24.02
CA ALA A 436 2.97 1.45 -24.94
C ALA A 436 2.11 2.31 -25.88
N VAL A 437 1.44 3.35 -25.36
CA VAL A 437 0.69 4.32 -26.18
C VAL A 437 1.60 5.03 -27.17
N PHE A 438 2.80 5.45 -26.75
CA PHE A 438 3.78 6.06 -27.65
C PHE A 438 4.24 5.11 -28.75
N LEU A 439 4.53 3.83 -28.42
CA LEU A 439 4.90 2.82 -29.40
C LEU A 439 3.77 2.55 -30.40
N HIS A 440 2.54 2.46 -29.92
CA HIS A 440 1.33 2.23 -30.71
C HIS A 440 1.03 3.40 -31.66
N ASN A 441 0.94 4.62 -31.14
CA ASN A 441 0.44 5.77 -31.89
C ASN A 441 1.52 6.45 -32.75
N ILE A 442 2.77 6.46 -32.28
CA ILE A 442 3.85 7.23 -32.93
C ILE A 442 4.82 6.32 -33.66
N GLN A 443 5.32 5.25 -33.02
CA GLN A 443 6.31 4.37 -33.66
C GLN A 443 5.69 3.27 -34.52
N LYS A 444 4.37 3.05 -34.41
CA LYS A 444 3.64 1.94 -35.03
C LYS A 444 4.29 0.57 -34.75
N ASP A 445 5.01 0.45 -33.63
CA ASP A 445 5.67 -0.79 -33.20
C ASP A 445 4.69 -1.56 -32.32
N TYR A 446 3.72 -2.22 -32.98
CA TYR A 446 2.58 -2.86 -32.33
C TYR A 446 2.99 -4.04 -31.45
N ASP A 447 3.99 -4.82 -31.88
CA ASP A 447 4.50 -5.96 -31.12
C ASP A 447 5.08 -5.51 -29.77
N LYS A 448 5.91 -4.46 -29.78
CA LYS A 448 6.42 -3.90 -28.52
C LYS A 448 5.32 -3.22 -27.72
N ALA A 449 4.40 -2.50 -28.36
CA ALA A 449 3.30 -1.85 -27.66
C ALA A 449 2.48 -2.88 -26.86
N GLU A 450 2.16 -4.04 -27.44
CA GLU A 450 1.44 -5.11 -26.74
C GLU A 450 2.20 -5.61 -25.50
N ILE A 451 3.51 -5.84 -25.62
CA ILE A 451 4.34 -6.27 -24.49
C ILE A 451 4.23 -5.28 -23.33
N TYR A 452 4.34 -3.97 -23.62
CA TYR A 452 4.28 -2.94 -22.59
C TYR A 452 2.86 -2.74 -22.03
N TYR A 453 1.81 -2.87 -22.84
CA TYR A 453 0.42 -2.88 -22.34
C TYR A 453 0.16 -4.05 -21.38
N LYS A 454 0.55 -5.27 -21.78
CA LYS A 454 0.43 -6.46 -20.93
C LYS A 454 1.25 -6.32 -19.66
N LYS A 455 2.46 -5.76 -19.73
CA LYS A 455 3.30 -5.50 -18.56
C LYS A 455 2.63 -4.51 -17.61
N ALA A 456 2.10 -3.39 -18.11
CA ALA A 456 1.36 -2.42 -17.30
C ALA A 456 0.17 -3.05 -16.57
N LEU A 457 -0.61 -3.89 -17.27
CA LEU A 457 -1.78 -4.57 -16.71
C LEU A 457 -1.42 -5.74 -15.78
N LYS A 458 -0.24 -6.36 -15.95
CA LYS A 458 0.28 -7.34 -14.99
C LYS A 458 0.69 -6.67 -13.68
N LEU A 459 1.35 -5.51 -13.78
CA LEU A 459 1.80 -4.72 -12.63
C LEU A 459 0.63 -4.10 -11.86
N ASN A 460 -0.34 -3.54 -12.59
CA ASN A 460 -1.57 -3.02 -12.00
C ASN A 460 -2.78 -3.42 -12.87
N PRO A 461 -3.45 -4.54 -12.55
CA PRO A 461 -4.64 -4.99 -13.26
C PRO A 461 -5.78 -3.97 -13.26
N ASP A 462 -5.84 -3.11 -12.25
CA ASP A 462 -6.94 -2.17 -12.01
C ASP A 462 -6.58 -0.73 -12.46
N HIS A 463 -5.54 -0.59 -13.28
CA HIS A 463 -5.21 0.68 -13.92
C HIS A 463 -6.21 1.01 -15.04
N ALA A 464 -7.18 1.89 -14.76
CA ALA A 464 -8.29 2.18 -15.67
C ALA A 464 -7.85 2.67 -17.07
N ASN A 465 -6.93 3.65 -17.15
CA ASN A 465 -6.40 4.13 -18.43
C ASN A 465 -5.70 3.03 -19.24
N ALA A 466 -4.89 2.17 -18.61
CA ALA A 466 -4.21 1.07 -19.29
C ALA A 466 -5.21 0.06 -19.85
N ASN A 467 -6.29 -0.25 -19.11
CA ASN A 467 -7.37 -1.11 -19.59
C ASN A 467 -8.05 -0.51 -20.83
N ASN A 468 -8.42 0.78 -20.80
CA ASN A 468 -9.02 1.45 -21.95
C ASN A 468 -8.07 1.52 -23.16
N ASN A 469 -6.80 1.85 -22.94
CA ASN A 469 -5.82 1.96 -24.03
C ASN A 469 -5.51 0.60 -24.65
N TYR A 470 -5.43 -0.46 -23.85
CA TYR A 470 -5.26 -1.81 -24.35
C TYR A 470 -6.51 -2.31 -25.08
N ALA A 471 -7.71 -1.95 -24.62
CA ALA A 471 -8.95 -2.22 -25.35
C ALA A 471 -8.98 -1.55 -26.74
N ASN A 472 -8.53 -0.29 -26.83
CA ASN A 472 -8.36 0.40 -28.10
C ASN A 472 -7.36 -0.32 -29.02
N PHE A 473 -6.22 -0.77 -28.47
CA PHE A 473 -5.23 -1.55 -29.22
C PHE A 473 -5.80 -2.89 -29.73
N LEU A 474 -6.51 -3.62 -28.86
CA LEU A 474 -7.19 -4.88 -29.23
C LEU A 474 -8.24 -4.67 -30.32
N LYS A 475 -9.02 -3.59 -30.24
CA LYS A 475 -10.04 -3.23 -31.25
C LYS A 475 -9.40 -2.90 -32.60
N ASN A 476 -8.44 -1.98 -32.60
CA ASN A 476 -7.93 -1.36 -33.82
C ASN A 476 -6.87 -2.22 -34.53
N ILE A 477 -5.97 -2.83 -33.77
CA ILE A 477 -4.80 -3.51 -34.32
C ILE A 477 -5.03 -5.01 -34.38
N GLN A 478 -5.38 -5.64 -33.25
CA GLN A 478 -5.57 -7.09 -33.21
C GLN A 478 -6.92 -7.57 -33.74
N LYS A 479 -7.91 -6.67 -33.80
CA LYS A 479 -9.30 -6.98 -34.13
C LYS A 479 -9.90 -8.10 -33.23
N ASP A 480 -9.38 -8.24 -32.00
CA ASP A 480 -9.91 -9.16 -31.00
C ASP A 480 -11.02 -8.45 -30.20
N TYR A 481 -12.20 -8.38 -30.81
CA TYR A 481 -13.33 -7.63 -30.29
C TYR A 481 -13.85 -8.18 -28.97
N ASN A 482 -13.81 -9.50 -28.78
CA ASN A 482 -14.25 -10.15 -27.54
C ASN A 482 -13.36 -9.72 -26.37
N LYS A 483 -12.03 -9.74 -26.54
CA LYS A 483 -11.13 -9.23 -25.49
C LYS A 483 -11.25 -7.72 -25.32
N ALA A 484 -11.37 -6.95 -26.41
CA ALA A 484 -11.52 -5.50 -26.33
C ALA A 484 -12.72 -5.12 -25.44
N GLU A 485 -13.87 -5.78 -25.61
CA GLU A 485 -15.06 -5.53 -24.80
C GLU A 485 -14.82 -5.75 -23.29
N ILE A 486 -14.13 -6.84 -22.93
CA ILE A 486 -13.78 -7.14 -21.53
C ILE A 486 -12.99 -5.98 -20.92
N TYR A 487 -11.97 -5.49 -21.64
CA TYR A 487 -11.10 -4.42 -21.15
C TYR A 487 -11.81 -3.04 -21.12
N TYR A 488 -12.68 -2.73 -22.09
CA TYR A 488 -13.52 -1.52 -22.01
C TYR A 488 -14.45 -1.54 -20.79
N LYS A 489 -15.17 -2.66 -20.59
CA LYS A 489 -16.05 -2.83 -19.42
C LYS A 489 -15.27 -2.72 -18.12
N LYS A 490 -14.05 -3.26 -18.07
CA LYS A 490 -13.18 -3.14 -16.89
C LYS A 490 -12.77 -1.67 -16.65
N ALA A 491 -12.36 -0.93 -17.68
CA ALA A 491 -12.03 0.49 -17.54
C ALA A 491 -13.22 1.34 -17.04
N ILE A 492 -14.42 1.10 -17.57
CA ILE A 492 -15.65 1.78 -17.11
C ILE A 492 -16.01 1.38 -15.69
N LYS A 493 -15.86 0.10 -15.30
CA LYS A 493 -16.13 -0.34 -13.92
C LYS A 493 -15.18 0.36 -12.93
N LEU A 494 -13.93 0.55 -13.31
CA LEU A 494 -12.91 1.19 -12.48
C LEU A 494 -13.11 2.71 -12.37
N ASN A 495 -13.56 3.37 -13.45
CA ASN A 495 -13.92 4.78 -13.42
C ASN A 495 -15.19 5.05 -14.26
N PRO A 496 -16.38 4.95 -13.65
CA PRO A 496 -17.65 5.08 -14.36
C PRO A 496 -17.93 6.49 -14.89
N GLU A 497 -17.27 7.51 -14.33
CA GLU A 497 -17.48 8.93 -14.61
C GLU A 497 -16.44 9.52 -15.57
N HIS A 498 -15.59 8.68 -16.16
CA HIS A 498 -14.62 9.14 -17.15
C HIS A 498 -15.26 9.27 -18.55
N ALA A 499 -15.38 10.49 -19.07
CA ALA A 499 -16.03 10.78 -20.34
C ALA A 499 -15.43 9.96 -21.51
N ASN A 500 -14.10 9.96 -21.67
CA ASN A 500 -13.44 9.23 -22.77
C ASN A 500 -13.66 7.70 -22.70
N PHE A 501 -13.81 7.10 -21.51
CA PHE A 501 -14.01 5.64 -21.42
C PHE A 501 -15.41 5.27 -21.91
N ASN A 502 -16.41 6.05 -21.46
CA ASN A 502 -17.78 5.90 -21.94
C ASN A 502 -17.85 6.18 -23.46
N GLY A 503 -17.17 7.21 -23.95
CA GLY A 503 -17.12 7.56 -25.37
C GLY A 503 -16.45 6.48 -26.24
N ASN A 504 -15.28 5.97 -25.85
CA ASN A 504 -14.60 4.91 -26.60
C ASN A 504 -15.40 3.61 -26.64
N TYR A 505 -16.05 3.26 -25.53
CA TYR A 505 -16.92 2.09 -25.49
C TYR A 505 -18.18 2.28 -26.33
N ALA A 506 -18.76 3.49 -26.36
CA ALA A 506 -19.86 3.83 -27.26
C ALA A 506 -19.46 3.64 -28.73
N VAL A 507 -18.26 4.13 -29.11
CA VAL A 507 -17.69 3.90 -30.45
C VAL A 507 -17.52 2.41 -30.75
N PHE A 508 -17.08 1.61 -29.79
CA PHE A 508 -16.97 0.16 -29.97
C PHE A 508 -18.34 -0.52 -30.18
N LEU A 509 -19.36 -0.14 -29.40
CA LEU A 509 -20.72 -0.64 -29.55
C LEU A 509 -21.34 -0.27 -30.92
N ASP A 510 -21.07 0.95 -31.38
CA ASP A 510 -21.54 1.50 -32.65
C ASP A 510 -20.83 0.87 -33.87
N ASP A 511 -19.49 0.93 -33.90
CA ASP A 511 -18.71 0.52 -35.05
C ASP A 511 -18.63 -1.00 -35.22
N ILE A 512 -18.54 -1.74 -34.10
CA ILE A 512 -18.26 -3.18 -34.11
C ILE A 512 -19.51 -4.00 -33.81
N GLN A 513 -20.22 -3.69 -32.70
CA GLN A 513 -21.38 -4.49 -32.31
C GLN A 513 -22.67 -4.09 -33.02
N LYS A 514 -22.71 -2.89 -33.64
CA LYS A 514 -23.91 -2.31 -34.24
C LYS A 514 -25.10 -2.23 -33.26
N ASP A 515 -24.81 -2.15 -31.96
CA ASP A 515 -25.80 -1.98 -30.90
C ASP A 515 -26.03 -0.48 -30.64
N TYR A 516 -26.75 0.15 -31.57
CA TYR A 516 -26.97 1.59 -31.55
C TYR A 516 -27.71 2.07 -30.29
N ASN A 517 -28.60 1.24 -29.73
CA ASN A 517 -29.35 1.59 -28.53
C ASN A 517 -28.43 1.70 -27.31
N LYS A 518 -27.52 0.73 -27.12
CA LYS A 518 -26.53 0.83 -26.04
C LYS A 518 -25.48 1.92 -26.32
N ALA A 519 -25.02 2.04 -27.57
CA ALA A 519 -24.06 3.08 -27.95
C ALA A 519 -24.58 4.49 -27.58
N GLU A 520 -25.85 4.78 -27.88
CA GLU A 520 -26.46 6.08 -27.56
C GLU A 520 -26.44 6.41 -26.06
N ILE A 521 -26.71 5.42 -25.19
CA ILE A 521 -26.67 5.59 -23.73
C ILE A 521 -25.26 6.04 -23.30
N TYR A 522 -24.23 5.37 -23.79
CA TYR A 522 -22.84 5.68 -23.42
C TYR A 522 -22.35 6.99 -24.04
N TYR A 523 -22.74 7.32 -25.27
CA TYR A 523 -22.45 8.63 -25.87
C TYR A 523 -23.08 9.77 -25.08
N LYS A 524 -24.39 9.69 -24.78
CA LYS A 524 -25.09 10.69 -23.96
C LYS A 524 -24.45 10.85 -22.59
N LYS A 525 -24.03 9.74 -21.97
CA LYS A 525 -23.30 9.76 -20.71
C LYS A 525 -21.94 10.46 -20.84
N ALA A 526 -21.18 10.15 -21.88
CA ALA A 526 -19.87 10.78 -22.13
C ALA A 526 -20.00 12.30 -22.34
N ILE A 527 -20.99 12.75 -23.14
CA ILE A 527 -21.29 14.18 -23.35
C ILE A 527 -21.73 14.87 -22.05
N LYS A 528 -22.52 14.19 -21.21
CA LYS A 528 -22.94 14.74 -19.91
C LYS A 528 -21.74 14.92 -18.96
N LEU A 529 -20.80 13.99 -18.97
CA LEU A 529 -19.62 13.99 -18.10
C LEU A 529 -18.61 15.06 -18.51
N ASP A 530 -18.41 15.26 -19.82
CA ASP A 530 -17.51 16.29 -20.34
C ASP A 530 -18.09 16.89 -21.63
N PRO A 531 -18.93 17.94 -21.51
CA PRO A 531 -19.54 18.59 -22.65
C PRO A 531 -18.54 19.24 -23.61
N ASP A 532 -17.34 19.57 -23.12
CA ASP A 532 -16.33 20.37 -23.83
C ASP A 532 -15.22 19.51 -24.44
N ASN A 533 -15.43 18.19 -24.49
CA ASN A 533 -14.54 17.25 -25.13
C ASN A 533 -14.75 17.18 -26.65
N ALA A 534 -13.84 17.74 -27.43
CA ALA A 534 -13.97 17.78 -28.89
C ALA A 534 -14.12 16.39 -29.54
N ASN A 535 -13.38 15.38 -29.06
CA ASN A 535 -13.44 14.01 -29.60
C ASN A 535 -14.77 13.33 -29.29
N VAL A 536 -15.29 13.46 -28.06
CA VAL A 536 -16.60 12.88 -27.71
C VAL A 536 -17.72 13.55 -28.51
N ASN A 537 -17.66 14.88 -28.71
CA ASN A 537 -18.62 15.60 -29.55
C ASN A 537 -18.55 15.14 -31.02
N GLY A 538 -17.34 14.98 -31.58
CA GLY A 538 -17.14 14.46 -32.93
C GLY A 538 -17.65 13.03 -33.12
N ASN A 539 -17.34 12.14 -32.18
CA ASN A 539 -17.80 10.75 -32.21
C ASN A 539 -19.32 10.66 -32.09
N TYR A 540 -19.93 11.46 -31.22
CA TYR A 540 -21.39 11.50 -31.09
C TYR A 540 -22.06 12.09 -32.34
N ALA A 541 -21.45 13.11 -32.96
CA ALA A 541 -21.94 13.64 -34.22
C ALA A 541 -21.97 12.57 -35.34
N LYS A 542 -20.90 11.77 -35.47
CA LYS A 542 -20.88 10.63 -36.39
C LYS A 542 -22.06 9.68 -36.12
N PHE A 543 -22.27 9.32 -34.86
CA PHE A 543 -23.39 8.45 -34.48
C PHE A 543 -24.76 9.06 -34.86
N LEU A 544 -24.95 10.36 -34.68
CA LEU A 544 -26.18 11.07 -35.07
C LEU A 544 -26.40 11.08 -36.59
N ILE A 545 -25.33 11.15 -37.38
CA ILE A 545 -25.40 10.99 -38.85
C ILE A 545 -25.95 9.62 -39.20
N VAL A 546 -25.48 8.55 -38.54
CA VAL A 546 -25.97 7.18 -38.76
C VAL A 546 -27.43 7.02 -38.34
N LYS A 547 -27.87 7.77 -37.32
CA LYS A 547 -29.27 7.83 -36.88
C LYS A 547 -30.14 8.78 -37.70
N GLU A 548 -29.58 9.45 -38.71
CA GLU A 548 -30.24 10.43 -39.58
C GLU A 548 -30.74 11.69 -38.85
N ASP A 549 -30.24 11.95 -37.64
CA ASP A 549 -30.48 13.19 -36.89
C ASP A 549 -29.46 14.27 -37.29
N LEU A 550 -29.56 14.71 -38.54
CA LEU A 550 -28.61 15.65 -39.15
C LEU A 550 -28.58 17.01 -38.45
N ASN A 551 -29.72 17.46 -37.91
CA ASN A 551 -29.80 18.76 -37.23
C ASN A 551 -28.95 18.78 -35.95
N ASN A 552 -28.99 17.71 -35.15
CA ASN A 552 -28.14 17.63 -33.97
C ASN A 552 -26.69 17.26 -34.35
N ALA A 553 -26.49 16.42 -35.36
CA ALA A 553 -25.16 16.11 -35.86
C ALA A 553 -24.36 17.38 -36.24
N GLU A 554 -24.97 18.31 -36.99
CA GLU A 554 -24.35 19.58 -37.39
C GLU A 554 -23.90 20.40 -36.17
N LYS A 555 -24.78 20.55 -35.16
CA LYS A 555 -24.46 21.28 -33.92
C LYS A 555 -23.26 20.68 -33.18
N PHE A 556 -23.21 19.35 -33.09
CA PHE A 556 -22.11 18.66 -32.43
C PHE A 556 -20.80 18.72 -33.23
N ILE A 557 -20.86 18.76 -34.56
CA ILE A 557 -19.69 19.01 -35.43
C ILE A 557 -19.14 20.42 -35.22
N GLU A 558 -20.01 21.44 -35.26
CA GLU A 558 -19.62 22.83 -35.03
C GLU A 558 -19.01 23.00 -33.64
N LYS A 559 -19.62 22.38 -32.63
CA LYS A 559 -19.08 22.36 -31.27
C LYS A 559 -17.70 21.70 -31.25
N ALA A 560 -17.53 20.55 -31.88
CA ALA A 560 -16.24 19.86 -31.96
C ALA A 560 -15.15 20.71 -32.63
N PHE A 561 -15.46 21.38 -33.75
CA PHE A 561 -14.53 22.32 -34.39
C PHE A 561 -14.13 23.46 -33.44
N SER A 562 -15.11 24.08 -32.77
CA SER A 562 -14.89 25.21 -31.86
C SER A 562 -14.01 24.85 -30.66
N LEU A 563 -14.14 23.62 -30.15
CA LEU A 563 -13.38 23.10 -29.02
C LEU A 563 -11.97 22.68 -29.44
N ASN A 564 -11.83 22.04 -30.61
CA ASN A 564 -10.55 21.58 -31.11
C ASN A 564 -9.61 22.73 -31.51
N LYS A 565 -10.14 23.82 -32.09
CA LYS A 565 -9.35 24.99 -32.55
C LYS A 565 -8.13 24.60 -33.40
N ASN A 566 -8.28 23.61 -34.27
CA ASN A 566 -7.22 23.05 -35.12
C ASN A 566 -6.02 22.43 -34.39
N LYS A 567 -6.16 22.04 -33.12
CA LYS A 567 -5.09 21.37 -32.34
C LYS A 567 -4.85 19.95 -32.82
N ASP A 568 -5.92 19.17 -32.96
CA ASP A 568 -5.92 17.83 -33.50
C ASP A 568 -6.30 17.86 -34.99
N LYS A 569 -5.31 17.64 -35.85
CA LYS A 569 -5.51 17.64 -37.30
C LYS A 569 -6.27 16.40 -37.78
N SER A 570 -6.16 15.26 -37.08
CA SER A 570 -6.86 14.03 -37.42
C SER A 570 -8.35 14.17 -37.10
N LEU A 571 -8.70 14.72 -35.94
CA LEU A 571 -10.11 15.03 -35.64
C LEU A 571 -10.71 16.00 -36.66
N ASN A 572 -9.98 17.05 -37.04
CA ASN A 572 -10.44 17.96 -38.09
C ASN A 572 -10.68 17.27 -39.43
N LEU A 573 -9.80 16.34 -39.81
CA LEU A 573 -9.95 15.56 -41.04
C LEU A 573 -11.26 14.76 -41.02
N GLU A 574 -11.58 14.14 -39.89
CA GLU A 574 -12.83 13.39 -39.68
C GLU A 574 -14.06 14.31 -39.73
N LEU A 575 -14.03 15.44 -39.03
CA LEU A 575 -15.13 16.41 -39.03
C LEU A 575 -15.40 17.01 -40.42
N TRP A 576 -14.33 17.36 -41.15
CA TRP A 576 -14.48 17.84 -42.53
C TRP A 576 -15.04 16.75 -43.44
N PHE A 577 -14.66 15.48 -43.22
CA PHE A 577 -15.24 14.36 -43.94
C PHE A 577 -16.74 14.24 -43.69
N TYR A 578 -17.21 14.44 -42.46
CA TYR A 578 -18.66 14.45 -42.17
C TYR A 578 -19.37 15.59 -42.89
N CYS A 579 -18.80 16.80 -42.82
CA CYS A 579 -19.33 17.96 -43.55
C CYS A 579 -19.42 17.68 -45.05
N TYR A 580 -18.40 17.06 -45.63
CA TYR A 580 -18.41 16.69 -47.04
C TYR A 580 -19.46 15.61 -47.33
N ALA A 581 -19.56 14.58 -46.50
CA ALA A 581 -20.47 13.46 -46.74
C ALA A 581 -21.96 13.85 -46.71
N VAL A 582 -22.39 14.63 -45.71
CA VAL A 582 -23.82 14.86 -45.44
C VAL A 582 -24.26 16.32 -45.40
N PHE A 583 -23.30 17.27 -45.44
CA PHE A 583 -23.58 18.72 -45.44
C PHE A 583 -22.91 19.45 -46.63
N PHE A 584 -22.66 18.75 -47.73
CA PHE A 584 -21.95 19.25 -48.92
C PHE A 584 -22.53 20.54 -49.53
N ASN A 585 -23.83 20.79 -49.36
CA ASN A 585 -24.47 22.02 -49.83
C ASN A 585 -24.15 23.25 -48.95
N LYS A 586 -23.94 23.04 -47.65
CA LYS A 586 -23.66 24.10 -46.67
C LYS A 586 -22.16 24.35 -46.51
N HIS A 587 -21.35 23.29 -46.53
CA HIS A 587 -19.90 23.36 -46.35
C HIS A 587 -19.15 23.04 -47.65
N LYS A 588 -19.19 23.98 -48.61
CA LYS A 588 -18.57 23.79 -49.95
C LYS A 588 -17.06 23.59 -49.89
N ASP A 589 -16.40 24.14 -48.87
CA ASP A 589 -14.94 24.09 -48.71
C ASP A 589 -14.46 22.81 -48.00
N SER A 590 -15.38 21.93 -47.57
CA SER A 590 -15.07 20.71 -46.82
C SER A 590 -14.09 19.80 -47.57
N ARG A 591 -14.32 19.57 -48.87
CA ARG A 591 -13.44 18.77 -49.73
C ARG A 591 -12.02 19.33 -49.81
N GLU A 592 -11.89 20.65 -49.99
CA GLU A 592 -10.58 21.30 -50.10
C GLU A 592 -9.78 21.15 -48.80
N ASN A 593 -10.45 21.32 -47.65
CA ASN A 593 -9.84 21.14 -46.34
C ASN A 593 -9.37 19.70 -46.09
N ILE A 594 -10.14 18.69 -46.51
CA ILE A 594 -9.73 17.27 -46.45
C ILE A 594 -8.46 17.07 -47.27
N VAL A 595 -8.45 17.49 -48.54
CA VAL A 595 -7.30 17.31 -49.44
C VAL A 595 -6.06 18.03 -48.90
N LYS A 596 -6.23 19.21 -48.31
CA LYS A 596 -5.14 19.97 -47.69
C LYS A 596 -4.51 19.22 -46.51
N LEU A 597 -5.31 18.56 -45.69
CA LEU A 597 -4.83 17.77 -44.54
C LEU A 597 -4.16 16.47 -45.00
N LEU A 598 -4.74 15.76 -45.98
CA LEU A 598 -4.14 14.56 -46.56
C LEU A 598 -2.77 14.87 -47.20
N LYS A 599 -2.62 16.00 -47.90
CA LYS A 599 -1.33 16.44 -48.46
C LYS A 599 -0.27 16.74 -47.38
N GLN A 600 -0.68 17.01 -46.14
CA GLN A 600 0.22 17.15 -45.00
C GLN A 600 0.59 15.80 -44.36
N GLY A 601 0.16 14.67 -44.95
CA GLY A 601 0.37 13.33 -44.41
C GLY A 601 -0.52 13.00 -43.21
N ILE A 602 -1.61 13.75 -43.01
CA ILE A 602 -2.55 13.48 -41.92
C ILE A 602 -3.55 12.42 -42.38
N THR A 603 -3.64 11.31 -41.65
CA THR A 603 -4.61 10.22 -41.85
C THR A 603 -5.34 9.89 -40.54
N SER A 604 -6.42 9.10 -40.64
CA SER A 604 -7.13 8.49 -39.50
C SER A 604 -7.43 7.01 -39.81
N PRO A 605 -6.41 6.12 -39.69
CA PRO A 605 -6.49 4.74 -40.16
C PRO A 605 -7.46 3.86 -39.35
N ASN A 606 -7.75 4.23 -38.11
CA ASN A 606 -8.60 3.47 -37.21
C ASN A 606 -10.06 3.96 -37.19
N TRP A 607 -10.43 4.79 -38.16
CA TRP A 607 -11.73 5.43 -38.22
C TRP A 607 -12.63 4.79 -39.28
N TYR A 608 -13.77 4.26 -38.84
CA TYR A 608 -14.76 3.60 -39.69
C TYR A 608 -15.69 4.64 -40.34
N LEU A 609 -15.60 4.80 -41.66
CA LEU A 609 -16.35 5.80 -42.42
C LEU A 609 -17.51 5.23 -43.25
N ASP A 610 -17.66 3.90 -43.30
CA ASP A 610 -18.65 3.25 -44.18
C ASP A 610 -20.08 3.70 -43.92
N ASP A 611 -20.48 3.84 -42.65
CA ASP A 611 -21.85 4.26 -42.32
C ASP A 611 -22.10 5.74 -42.64
N VAL A 612 -21.06 6.58 -42.62
CA VAL A 612 -21.13 7.98 -43.07
C VAL A 612 -21.23 8.05 -44.59
N ILE A 613 -20.53 7.18 -45.33
CA ILE A 613 -20.65 7.07 -46.78
C ILE A 613 -22.08 6.66 -47.16
N LYS A 614 -22.66 5.65 -46.49
CA LYS A 614 -24.05 5.22 -46.72
C LYS A 614 -25.04 6.37 -46.47
N ALA A 615 -24.82 7.18 -45.43
CA ALA A 615 -25.64 8.37 -45.20
C ALA A 615 -25.54 9.37 -46.36
N GLY A 616 -24.33 9.61 -46.87
CA GLY A 616 -24.12 10.44 -48.07
C GLY A 616 -24.79 9.89 -49.33
N GLU A 617 -24.76 8.56 -49.54
CA GLU A 617 -25.49 7.89 -50.63
C GLU A 617 -27.00 8.12 -50.53
N LYS A 618 -27.57 7.96 -49.33
CA LYS A 618 -28.99 8.18 -49.07
C LYS A 618 -29.42 9.63 -49.35
N LEU A 619 -28.52 10.59 -49.12
CA LEU A 619 -28.73 12.01 -49.37
C LEU A 619 -28.42 12.44 -50.81
N ASN A 620 -28.15 11.49 -51.73
CA ASN A 620 -27.79 11.74 -53.12
C ASN A 620 -26.57 12.67 -53.27
N HIS A 621 -25.49 12.40 -52.52
CA HIS A 621 -24.26 13.18 -52.60
C HIS A 621 -23.75 13.31 -54.05
N PRO A 622 -23.46 14.53 -54.55
CA PRO A 622 -23.23 14.81 -55.97
C PRO A 622 -21.98 14.15 -56.56
N ASN A 623 -21.01 13.80 -55.71
CA ASN A 623 -19.78 13.13 -56.13
C ASN A 623 -19.42 11.94 -55.21
N ILE A 624 -20.24 10.88 -55.25
CA ILE A 624 -20.08 9.75 -54.34
C ILE A 624 -18.77 8.97 -54.53
N ASN A 625 -18.26 8.91 -55.77
CA ASN A 625 -17.00 8.22 -56.07
C ASN A 625 -15.81 8.94 -55.43
N ASP A 626 -15.81 10.27 -55.44
CA ASP A 626 -14.80 11.07 -54.75
C ASP A 626 -14.90 10.93 -53.23
N LEU A 627 -16.11 10.90 -52.66
CA LEU A 627 -16.32 10.63 -51.23
C LEU A 627 -15.71 9.29 -50.80
N LYS A 628 -15.99 8.21 -51.55
CA LYS A 628 -15.41 6.87 -51.32
C LYS A 628 -13.89 6.86 -51.47
N LYS A 629 -13.35 7.62 -52.44
CA LYS A 629 -11.90 7.76 -52.64
C LYS A 629 -11.24 8.45 -51.46
N LEU A 630 -11.79 9.58 -50.99
CA LEU A 630 -11.27 10.31 -49.84
C LEU A 630 -11.34 9.45 -48.56
N ALA A 631 -12.42 8.70 -48.35
CA ALA A 631 -12.52 7.78 -47.22
C ALA A 631 -11.37 6.76 -47.20
N LYS A 632 -11.06 6.14 -48.35
CA LYS A 632 -9.92 5.21 -48.46
C LYS A 632 -8.57 5.86 -48.17
N GLN A 633 -8.39 7.12 -48.56
CA GLN A 633 -7.17 7.88 -48.27
C GLN A 633 -7.07 8.31 -46.80
N ILE A 634 -8.21 8.60 -46.16
CA ILE A 634 -8.24 8.92 -44.73
C ILE A 634 -7.91 7.66 -43.92
N SER A 635 -8.47 6.51 -44.30
CA SER A 635 -8.28 5.25 -43.58
C SER A 635 -7.00 4.49 -43.97
N SER A 636 -6.14 5.02 -44.84
CA SER A 636 -4.91 4.32 -45.24
C SER A 636 -3.86 4.35 -44.12
N ILE A 637 -3.20 3.21 -43.93
CA ILE A 637 -2.01 3.07 -43.10
C ILE A 637 -0.83 3.24 -44.04
N ASP A 638 -0.27 4.45 -44.11
CA ASP A 638 1.07 4.65 -44.71
C ASP A 638 2.16 4.02 -43.84
#